data_AF-A0A445N1Q2-F1
#
_entry.id   AF-A0A445N1Q2-F1
#
_cell.length_a   1.000
_cell.length_b   1.000
_cell.length_c   1.000
_cell.angle_alpha   90.00
_cell.angle_beta   90.00
_cell.angle_gamma   90.00
#
_symmetry.space_group_name_H-M   'P 1'
#
loop_
_entity.id
_entity.type
_entity.pdbx_description
1 polymer ?
#
loop_
_entity_poly.entity_id
_entity_poly.type
_entity_poly.pdbx_seq_one_letter_code
_entity_poly.pdbx_strand_id
1 'polypeptide(L)'
;MSLRNVSFGSARKVLFLLLVMVCLSLLHLNMLSYGVARAAEPVADAGQYNLIVKDNPISGAVVLNGSGSFDNDGDPMNYHWYGAFPTSTGLNPSVDIPEGTYTVSLAVDDGSYISQVDTTTITVNPGFSIAARCKPGKVQLTWTHIAGTERYDIYRSTESDPTNFVKIAETTSTYSTYLDEPVANEVTYLYVVGAVSQGIWQYSNVTSSHPTALRVIANYAPAIYSKPITTATTGIIYNYDVNATDPNGNALTYSLSTTHSGMGIDQTTGLITWTPQETGSYDVITEVSDGKGGTDTQSFTIIVEPISLDNCPDDPDKINAGICGCGIADIDTDADGIADCLDQCPNDANKTEPGACGCGNSDIDTDGDGPPDCIDGCPSDGNKTSPGACGCGLSDTDSDGDGTSDCLDNCPNDPNKTAPGDCGCGETDIDTDGDGAPDCMDACPSDPNKIDPGACGCGVSDIDSDGDGVPDCSDGCPDDPNKLTQGACGCRVTDADSDGDGTPDCNDGCPSDGNKVEPGACGCGKADTDTDGDGVPDCNDSCPEDPNKAAPGACGCGVADTDSDNDGVPDCMDACPNTPSGEAVDGDGCSSSQRTSKVIGPEGGVVEVTDPNNPVYGLAIHFSENTVSEFITVTISGSVNLIV
;
A
#
# COMPACT_ATOMS: atom_id res chain seq x y z
N MET A 1 -25.16 65.58 44.95
CA MET A 1 -25.11 66.58 46.04
C MET A 1 -24.93 67.96 45.41
N SER A 2 -25.94 68.82 45.46
CA SER A 2 -25.86 70.21 45.04
C SER A 2 -25.06 70.99 46.09
N LEU A 3 -23.88 71.49 45.72
CA LEU A 3 -23.06 72.37 46.53
C LEU A 3 -23.31 73.83 46.11
N ARG A 4 -23.50 74.65 47.13
CA ARG A 4 -23.91 76.06 47.05
C ARG A 4 -22.87 76.93 46.35
N ASN A 5 -23.39 77.97 45.69
CA ASN A 5 -22.65 79.09 45.12
C ASN A 5 -21.65 79.70 46.10
N VAL A 6 -20.36 79.66 45.75
CA VAL A 6 -19.31 80.48 46.38
C VAL A 6 -18.70 81.35 45.29
N SER A 7 -18.83 82.66 45.46
CA SER A 7 -18.20 83.68 44.60
C SER A 7 -16.71 83.73 44.88
N PHE A 8 -15.88 83.48 43.86
CA PHE A 8 -14.43 83.68 43.92
C PHE A 8 -13.95 84.67 42.85
N GLY A 9 -13.05 85.57 43.28
CA GLY A 9 -12.43 86.63 42.48
C GLY A 9 -11.54 86.14 41.35
N SER A 10 -11.24 87.07 40.43
CA SER A 10 -10.71 86.86 39.07
C SER A 10 -9.51 85.91 38.92
N ALA A 11 -8.69 85.70 39.95
CA ALA A 11 -7.55 84.78 39.90
C ALA A 11 -7.93 83.29 40.00
N ARG A 12 -9.06 82.95 40.64
CA ARG A 12 -9.53 81.55 40.75
C ARG A 12 -10.31 81.08 39.53
N LYS A 13 -10.85 81.99 38.70
CA LYS A 13 -11.49 81.63 37.42
C LYS A 13 -10.48 81.14 36.38
N VAL A 14 -9.27 81.70 36.37
CA VAL A 14 -8.19 81.28 35.44
C VAL A 14 -7.67 79.89 35.82
N LEU A 15 -7.49 79.61 37.12
CA LEU A 15 -7.08 78.30 37.60
C LEU A 15 -8.17 77.23 37.38
N PHE A 16 -9.45 77.60 37.50
CA PHE A 16 -10.57 76.70 37.22
C PHE A 16 -10.74 76.43 35.71
N LEU A 17 -10.52 77.42 34.84
CA LEU A 17 -10.50 77.19 33.39
C LEU A 17 -9.29 76.37 32.94
N LEU A 18 -8.12 76.53 33.55
CA LEU A 18 -6.94 75.71 33.29
C LEU A 18 -7.13 74.26 33.75
N LEU A 19 -7.75 74.03 34.91
CA LEU A 19 -8.10 72.69 35.37
C LEU A 19 -9.21 72.04 34.52
N VAL A 20 -10.18 72.81 34.02
CA VAL A 20 -11.22 72.28 33.12
C VAL A 20 -10.66 72.01 31.72
N MET A 21 -9.73 72.82 31.20
CA MET A 21 -9.03 72.54 29.93
C MET A 21 -8.08 71.34 30.05
N VAL A 22 -7.31 71.22 31.14
CA VAL A 22 -6.45 70.06 31.41
C VAL A 22 -7.29 68.79 31.57
N CYS A 23 -8.48 68.88 32.19
CA CYS A 23 -9.42 67.77 32.30
C CYS A 23 -10.10 67.42 30.96
N LEU A 24 -10.46 68.40 30.11
CA LEU A 24 -11.00 68.14 28.76
C LEU A 24 -9.94 67.60 27.78
N SER A 25 -8.67 67.99 27.93
CA SER A 25 -7.56 67.43 27.15
C SER A 25 -7.14 66.04 27.63
N LEU A 26 -7.25 65.75 28.93
CA LEU A 26 -7.10 64.40 29.47
C LEU A 26 -8.31 63.49 29.13
N LEU A 27 -9.50 64.04 28.91
CA LEU A 27 -10.67 63.30 28.40
C LEU A 27 -10.63 63.07 26.88
N HIS A 28 -9.90 63.87 26.10
CA HIS A 28 -9.65 63.62 24.67
C HIS A 28 -8.42 62.75 24.39
N LEU A 29 -7.44 62.67 25.30
CA LEU A 29 -6.30 61.74 25.15
C LEU A 29 -6.54 60.36 25.75
N ASN A 30 -7.59 60.15 26.55
CA ASN A 30 -7.93 58.83 27.10
C ASN A 30 -9.09 58.11 26.37
N MET A 31 -9.51 58.64 25.21
CA MET A 31 -10.54 58.04 24.34
C MET A 31 -9.96 57.53 23.01
N LEU A 32 -8.65 57.22 22.96
CA LEU A 32 -7.98 56.60 21.82
C LEU A 32 -6.98 55.49 22.21
N SER A 33 -7.10 54.91 23.40
CA SER A 33 -6.20 53.83 23.86
C SER A 33 -6.90 52.67 24.59
N TYR A 34 -8.23 52.60 24.58
CA TYR A 34 -8.85 51.28 24.52
C TYR A 34 -9.00 50.99 23.04
N GLY A 35 -7.94 50.42 22.46
CA GLY A 35 -8.16 49.54 21.33
C GLY A 35 -9.15 48.51 21.83
N VAL A 36 -10.42 48.64 21.42
CA VAL A 36 -11.26 47.46 21.30
C VAL A 36 -10.43 46.57 20.40
N ALA A 37 -9.79 45.54 20.96
CA ALA A 37 -9.22 44.48 20.15
C ALA A 37 -10.34 44.13 19.18
N ARG A 38 -10.12 44.37 17.88
CA ARG A 38 -11.12 43.98 16.90
C ARG A 38 -11.17 42.47 17.06
N ALA A 39 -12.32 41.96 17.52
CA ALA A 39 -12.57 40.53 17.60
C ALA A 39 -12.10 39.90 16.30
N ALA A 40 -11.12 39.01 16.41
CA ALA A 40 -10.48 38.36 15.27
C ALA A 40 -11.26 37.09 14.97
N GLU A 41 -11.30 36.68 13.70
CA GLU A 41 -11.85 35.35 13.40
C GLU A 41 -10.80 34.31 13.84
N PRO A 42 -11.17 33.26 14.60
CA PRO A 42 -10.24 32.22 15.00
C PRO A 42 -9.83 31.39 13.77
N VAL A 43 -8.69 30.68 13.86
CA VAL A 43 -8.15 29.85 12.78
C VAL A 43 -8.14 28.39 13.23
N ALA A 44 -8.81 27.52 12.44
CA ALA A 44 -8.80 26.08 12.65
C ALA A 44 -7.56 25.42 12.04
N ASP A 45 -7.04 24.40 12.72
CA ASP A 45 -6.05 23.45 12.21
C ASP A 45 -6.48 22.03 12.60
N ALA A 46 -6.88 21.23 11.60
CA ALA A 46 -7.39 19.88 11.76
C ALA A 46 -6.29 18.83 12.00
N GLY A 47 -5.01 19.21 11.90
CA GLY A 47 -3.85 18.36 12.10
C GLY A 47 -3.59 17.36 10.96
N GLN A 48 -2.53 16.58 11.12
CA GLN A 48 -2.12 15.52 10.20
C GLN A 48 -2.13 14.15 10.89
N TYR A 49 -2.47 13.11 10.14
CA TYR A 49 -2.61 11.74 10.66
C TYR A 49 -1.87 10.76 9.75
N ASN A 50 -1.21 9.80 10.40
CA ASN A 50 -0.66 8.63 9.72
C ASN A 50 -1.78 7.62 9.39
N LEU A 51 -1.43 6.60 8.62
CA LEU A 51 -2.32 5.48 8.34
C LEU A 51 -2.79 4.83 9.64
N ILE A 52 -4.11 4.67 9.79
CA ILE A 52 -4.71 4.02 10.96
C ILE A 52 -5.05 2.59 10.59
N VAL A 53 -4.58 1.64 11.40
CA VAL A 53 -5.02 0.25 11.32
C VAL A 53 -6.30 0.10 12.12
N LYS A 54 -7.31 -0.49 11.50
CA LYS A 54 -8.60 -0.80 12.10
C LYS A 54 -8.45 -1.68 13.36
N ASP A 55 -9.03 -1.23 14.48
CA ASP A 55 -8.91 -1.84 15.82
C ASP A 55 -10.22 -2.46 16.33
N ASN A 56 -11.27 -2.43 15.52
CA ASN A 56 -12.52 -3.17 15.74
C ASN A 56 -13.09 -3.69 14.40
N PRO A 57 -14.19 -4.48 14.37
CA PRO A 57 -14.66 -5.09 13.13
C PRO A 57 -15.10 -4.14 11.99
N ILE A 58 -15.32 -2.85 12.23
CA ILE A 58 -15.81 -1.91 11.21
C ILE A 58 -15.06 -0.57 11.14
N SER A 59 -14.33 -0.18 12.18
CA SER A 59 -13.68 1.12 12.30
C SER A 59 -12.34 1.06 13.04
N GLY A 60 -11.58 2.14 12.93
CA GLY A 60 -10.44 2.44 13.78
C GLY A 60 -10.75 3.60 14.71
N ALA A 61 -10.40 3.48 15.99
CA ALA A 61 -10.43 4.61 16.91
C ALA A 61 -9.33 5.64 16.57
N VAL A 62 -9.70 6.90 16.43
CA VAL A 62 -8.80 8.00 16.10
C VAL A 62 -8.98 9.13 17.11
N VAL A 63 -7.87 9.55 17.73
CA VAL A 63 -7.84 10.76 18.56
C VAL A 63 -7.53 11.93 17.65
N LEU A 64 -8.52 12.79 17.42
CA LEU A 64 -8.34 14.00 16.63
C LEU A 64 -7.48 15.00 17.41
N ASN A 65 -6.77 15.88 16.70
CA ASN A 65 -5.85 16.85 17.28
C ASN A 65 -6.14 18.24 16.71
N GLY A 66 -6.80 19.09 17.51
CA GLY A 66 -7.10 20.48 17.14
C GLY A 66 -6.11 21.49 17.71
N SER A 67 -5.02 21.05 18.35
CA SER A 67 -4.12 21.92 19.12
C SER A 67 -3.33 22.94 18.31
N GLY A 68 -3.31 22.83 16.97
CA GLY A 68 -2.77 23.85 16.08
C GLY A 68 -3.71 25.04 15.88
N SER A 69 -4.98 24.94 16.30
CA SER A 69 -5.95 26.03 16.18
C SER A 69 -5.58 27.17 17.11
N PHE A 70 -5.75 28.41 16.67
CA PHE A 70 -5.39 29.58 17.46
C PHE A 70 -6.34 30.75 17.24
N ASP A 71 -6.38 31.61 18.25
CA ASP A 71 -7.11 32.87 18.24
C ASP A 71 -6.19 34.02 18.66
N ASN A 72 -6.27 35.13 17.93
CA ASN A 72 -5.34 36.25 18.05
C ASN A 72 -5.68 37.22 19.19
N ASP A 73 -6.93 37.24 19.64
CA ASP A 73 -7.37 38.03 20.79
C ASP A 73 -7.40 37.21 22.11
N GLY A 74 -7.18 35.90 22.02
CA GLY A 74 -7.01 35.00 23.15
C GLY A 74 -8.32 34.56 23.80
N ASP A 75 -9.44 34.69 23.08
CA ASP A 75 -10.73 34.20 23.55
C ASP A 75 -10.77 32.66 23.61
N PRO A 76 -11.54 32.07 24.54
CA PRO A 76 -11.65 30.60 24.64
C PRO A 76 -12.35 30.01 23.42
N MET A 77 -11.68 29.08 22.73
CA MET A 77 -12.22 28.42 21.54
C MET A 77 -13.05 27.16 21.86
N ASN A 78 -14.16 27.01 21.17
CA ASN A 78 -14.94 25.78 21.04
C ASN A 78 -14.56 25.07 19.72
N TYR A 79 -14.59 23.75 19.71
CA TYR A 79 -14.14 22.92 18.58
C TYR A 79 -15.30 22.07 18.08
N HIS A 80 -15.49 22.02 16.77
CA HIS A 80 -16.52 21.23 16.10
C HIS A 80 -15.92 20.40 14.97
N TRP A 81 -15.96 19.08 15.16
CA TRP A 81 -15.42 18.10 14.23
C TRP A 81 -16.52 17.43 13.42
N TYR A 82 -16.26 17.29 12.11
CA TYR A 82 -17.16 16.67 11.15
C TYR A 82 -16.40 15.62 10.32
N GLY A 83 -17.06 14.53 9.97
CA GLY A 83 -16.48 13.46 9.16
C GLY A 83 -17.41 12.25 9.09
N ALA A 84 -16.84 11.07 8.83
CA ALA A 84 -17.57 9.80 8.83
C ALA A 84 -17.82 9.26 10.25
N PHE A 85 -18.24 10.13 11.16
CA PHE A 85 -18.53 9.85 12.57
C PHE A 85 -19.55 10.87 13.10
N PRO A 86 -20.25 10.58 14.22
CA PRO A 86 -21.14 11.56 14.84
C PRO A 86 -20.37 12.84 15.20
N THR A 87 -20.95 14.02 14.93
CA THR A 87 -20.32 15.31 15.24
C THR A 87 -19.76 15.31 16.65
N SER A 88 -18.47 15.67 16.75
CA SER A 88 -17.71 15.61 17.99
C SER A 88 -17.18 16.98 18.37
N THR A 89 -16.99 17.23 19.66
CA THR A 89 -16.54 18.53 20.17
C THR A 89 -15.37 18.38 21.14
N GLY A 90 -14.63 19.47 21.30
CA GLY A 90 -13.45 19.54 22.15
C GLY A 90 -12.14 19.48 21.38
N LEU A 91 -11.06 19.77 22.10
CA LEU A 91 -9.72 19.92 21.53
C LEU A 91 -9.22 18.64 20.85
N ASN A 92 -9.29 17.52 21.58
CA ASN A 92 -8.78 16.22 21.13
C ASN A 92 -9.80 15.08 21.36
N PRO A 93 -10.93 15.05 20.65
CA PRO A 93 -11.93 14.00 20.83
C PRO A 93 -11.45 12.67 20.23
N SER A 94 -11.89 11.56 20.82
CA SER A 94 -11.76 10.22 20.23
C SER A 94 -13.01 9.91 19.40
N VAL A 95 -12.82 9.50 18.15
CA VAL A 95 -13.89 9.14 17.21
C VAL A 95 -13.59 7.81 16.53
N ASP A 96 -14.63 7.08 16.14
CA ASP A 96 -14.49 5.83 15.38
C ASP A 96 -14.73 6.11 13.90
N ILE A 97 -13.73 5.88 13.05
CA ILE A 97 -13.81 6.10 11.61
C ILE A 97 -13.90 4.76 10.88
N PRO A 98 -14.92 4.52 10.03
CA PRO A 98 -15.03 3.28 9.26
C PRO A 98 -13.81 2.99 8.38
N GLU A 99 -13.65 1.75 7.96
CA GLU A 99 -12.66 1.35 6.95
C GLU A 99 -12.83 2.15 5.65
N GLY A 100 -11.76 2.81 5.19
CA GLY A 100 -11.78 3.69 4.02
C GLY A 100 -10.98 4.99 4.21
N THR A 101 -11.02 5.86 3.21
CA THR A 101 -10.40 7.19 3.26
C THR A 101 -11.48 8.25 3.36
N TYR A 102 -11.39 9.11 4.38
CA TYR A 102 -12.39 10.11 4.68
C TYR A 102 -11.76 11.48 4.90
N THR A 103 -12.45 12.52 4.41
CA THR A 103 -12.13 13.90 4.77
C THR A 103 -12.75 14.21 6.13
N VAL A 104 -11.91 14.66 7.05
CA VAL A 104 -12.29 15.17 8.37
C VAL A 104 -12.14 16.68 8.37
N SER A 105 -13.10 17.37 8.96
CA SER A 105 -13.17 18.83 8.96
C SER A 105 -13.27 19.37 10.37
N LEU A 106 -12.56 20.48 10.65
CA LEU A 106 -12.61 21.21 11.90
C LEU A 106 -13.09 22.64 11.66
N ALA A 107 -14.03 23.09 12.48
CA ALA A 107 -14.34 24.50 12.67
C ALA A 107 -14.17 24.86 14.15
N VAL A 108 -13.62 26.04 14.43
CA VAL A 108 -13.51 26.58 15.79
C VAL A 108 -14.32 27.87 15.93
N ASP A 109 -14.92 28.12 17.09
CA ASP A 109 -15.64 29.35 17.41
C ASP A 109 -15.22 29.94 18.75
N ASP A 110 -15.15 31.26 18.84
CA ASP A 110 -14.78 32.04 20.04
C ASP A 110 -16.03 32.64 20.75
N GLY A 111 -17.23 32.23 20.32
CA GLY A 111 -18.52 32.79 20.76
C GLY A 111 -18.98 34.06 20.02
N SER A 112 -18.14 34.66 19.18
CA SER A 112 -18.42 35.84 18.35
C SER A 112 -18.37 35.52 16.85
N TYR A 113 -17.40 34.73 16.43
CA TYR A 113 -17.11 34.31 15.06
C TYR A 113 -16.84 32.81 14.98
N ILE A 114 -17.02 32.25 13.79
CA ILE A 114 -16.68 30.86 13.46
C ILE A 114 -15.57 30.92 12.42
N SER A 115 -14.52 30.13 12.60
CA SER A 115 -13.39 30.04 11.69
C SER A 115 -13.80 29.59 10.28
N GLN A 116 -12.91 29.80 9.31
CA GLN A 116 -12.94 28.96 8.11
C GLN A 116 -12.71 27.49 8.51
N VAL A 117 -13.36 26.59 7.78
CA VAL A 117 -13.19 25.15 8.01
C VAL A 117 -11.83 24.72 7.49
N ASP A 118 -11.05 24.07 8.34
CA ASP A 118 -9.85 23.36 7.92
C ASP A 118 -10.14 21.86 7.76
N THR A 119 -9.43 21.20 6.84
CA THR A 119 -9.71 19.80 6.50
C THR A 119 -8.44 18.97 6.38
N THR A 120 -8.55 17.70 6.77
CA THR A 120 -7.49 16.70 6.70
C THR A 120 -8.05 15.38 6.21
N THR A 121 -7.21 14.47 5.72
CA THR A 121 -7.62 13.14 5.26
C THR A 121 -7.15 12.08 6.22
N ILE A 122 -8.06 11.20 6.63
CA ILE A 122 -7.74 10.05 7.47
C ILE A 122 -8.10 8.78 6.70
N THR A 123 -7.11 7.87 6.61
CA THR A 123 -7.27 6.57 5.98
C THR A 123 -7.20 5.47 7.04
N VAL A 124 -8.26 4.69 7.13
CA VAL A 124 -8.37 3.49 7.98
C VAL A 124 -8.27 2.25 7.08
N ASN A 125 -7.19 1.49 7.23
CA ASN A 125 -6.94 0.28 6.46
C ASN A 125 -7.18 -0.99 7.28
N PRO A 126 -7.62 -2.09 6.63
CA PRO A 126 -7.59 -3.40 7.24
C PRO A 126 -6.13 -3.87 7.46
N GLY A 127 -5.91 -4.68 8.49
CA GLY A 127 -4.60 -5.26 8.77
C GLY A 127 -4.22 -6.42 7.83
N PHE A 128 -5.20 -7.10 7.25
CA PHE A 128 -5.01 -8.18 6.28
C PHE A 128 -6.28 -8.47 5.47
N SER A 129 -6.16 -9.30 4.43
CA SER A 129 -7.29 -9.68 3.59
C SER A 129 -7.84 -11.07 3.90
N ILE A 130 -9.17 -11.21 3.82
CA ILE A 130 -9.87 -12.50 3.89
C ILE A 130 -10.66 -12.75 2.60
N ALA A 131 -10.94 -14.03 2.33
CA ALA A 131 -11.82 -14.47 1.25
C ALA A 131 -12.94 -15.37 1.79
N ALA A 132 -14.12 -15.30 1.15
CA ALA A 132 -15.26 -16.14 1.46
C ALA A 132 -15.75 -16.88 0.20
N ARG A 133 -16.02 -18.18 0.33
CA ARG A 133 -16.60 -19.03 -0.73
C ARG A 133 -17.81 -19.77 -0.19
N CYS A 134 -18.96 -19.67 -0.84
CA CYS A 134 -20.18 -20.35 -0.39
C CYS A 134 -20.55 -21.59 -1.22
N LYS A 135 -21.24 -22.50 -0.54
CA LYS A 135 -22.07 -23.58 -1.09
C LYS A 135 -23.45 -23.51 -0.43
N PRO A 136 -24.49 -24.18 -0.96
CA PRO A 136 -25.78 -24.25 -0.29
C PRO A 136 -25.64 -24.63 1.19
N GLY A 137 -26.09 -23.75 2.08
CA GLY A 137 -26.08 -23.93 3.53
C GLY A 137 -24.77 -23.64 4.27
N LYS A 138 -23.70 -23.21 3.59
CA LYS A 138 -22.37 -23.01 4.22
C LYS A 138 -21.49 -21.96 3.55
N VAL A 139 -20.59 -21.35 4.33
CA VAL A 139 -19.56 -20.42 3.85
C VAL A 139 -18.19 -20.85 4.38
N GLN A 140 -17.23 -21.04 3.49
CA GLN A 140 -15.82 -21.25 3.83
C GLN A 140 -15.10 -19.91 3.81
N LEU A 141 -14.43 -19.57 4.92
CA LEU A 141 -13.53 -18.44 5.04
C LEU A 141 -12.08 -18.90 4.96
N THR A 142 -11.24 -18.11 4.31
CA THR A 142 -9.78 -18.34 4.20
C THR A 142 -9.02 -17.03 4.28
N TRP A 143 -7.86 -17.04 4.92
CA TRP A 143 -6.94 -15.90 5.01
C TRP A 143 -5.49 -16.39 5.08
N THR A 144 -4.54 -15.47 5.00
CA THR A 144 -3.11 -15.78 5.17
C THR A 144 -2.75 -15.78 6.65
N HIS A 145 -1.97 -16.77 7.09
CA HIS A 145 -1.50 -16.82 8.47
C HIS A 145 -0.59 -15.63 8.79
N ILE A 146 -0.78 -15.02 9.95
CA ILE A 146 -0.01 -13.87 10.44
C ILE A 146 0.87 -14.38 11.57
N ALA A 147 2.19 -14.34 11.36
CA ALA A 147 3.16 -14.79 12.34
C ALA A 147 3.00 -14.07 13.68
N GLY A 148 3.11 -14.82 14.79
CA GLY A 148 2.92 -14.28 16.14
C GLY A 148 1.46 -14.10 16.56
N THR A 149 0.49 -14.44 15.70
CA THR A 149 -0.93 -14.49 16.09
C THR A 149 -1.20 -15.70 16.98
N GLU A 150 -1.80 -15.45 18.14
CA GLU A 150 -2.16 -16.49 19.11
C GLU A 150 -3.46 -17.19 18.71
N ARG A 151 -4.41 -16.43 18.18
CA ARG A 151 -5.72 -16.91 17.71
C ARG A 151 -6.39 -15.92 16.76
N TYR A 152 -7.40 -16.41 16.07
CA TYR A 152 -8.31 -15.65 15.23
C TYR A 152 -9.72 -15.68 15.79
N ASP A 153 -10.34 -14.51 15.93
CA ASP A 153 -11.73 -14.31 16.31
C ASP A 153 -12.56 -14.06 15.04
N ILE A 154 -13.56 -14.91 14.76
CA ILE A 154 -14.38 -14.81 13.55
C ILE A 154 -15.68 -14.08 13.89
N TYR A 155 -15.96 -13.02 13.15
CA TYR A 155 -17.17 -12.21 13.29
C TYR A 155 -18.04 -12.33 12.05
N ARG A 156 -19.36 -12.29 12.28
CA ARG A 156 -20.37 -12.32 11.22
C ARG A 156 -21.44 -11.27 11.47
N SER A 157 -21.89 -10.68 10.37
CA SER A 157 -23.04 -9.79 10.28
C SER A 157 -23.86 -10.15 9.05
N THR A 158 -24.94 -9.40 8.79
CA THR A 158 -25.76 -9.49 7.58
C THR A 158 -25.88 -8.13 6.94
N GLU A 159 -26.15 -8.09 5.64
CA GLU A 159 -26.37 -6.83 4.91
C GLU A 159 -27.52 -5.98 5.47
N SER A 160 -28.47 -6.61 6.16
CA SER A 160 -29.57 -5.91 6.85
C SER A 160 -29.15 -5.15 8.12
N ASP A 161 -27.99 -5.50 8.71
CA ASP A 161 -27.47 -4.87 9.93
C ASP A 161 -25.92 -4.80 9.88
N PRO A 162 -25.34 -4.10 8.89
CA PRO A 162 -23.93 -4.22 8.51
C PRO A 162 -22.95 -3.64 9.54
N THR A 163 -23.44 -3.00 10.59
CA THR A 163 -22.64 -2.46 11.69
C THR A 163 -22.55 -3.43 12.88
N ASN A 164 -23.39 -4.45 12.93
CA ASN A 164 -23.50 -5.36 14.07
C ASN A 164 -22.79 -6.68 13.79
N PHE A 165 -21.49 -6.70 14.08
CA PHE A 165 -20.67 -7.91 13.95
C PHE A 165 -20.68 -8.71 15.24
N VAL A 166 -21.22 -9.93 15.17
CA VAL A 166 -21.25 -10.87 16.29
C VAL A 166 -20.10 -11.87 16.15
N LYS A 167 -19.32 -12.09 17.21
CA LYS A 167 -18.31 -13.16 17.24
C LYS A 167 -19.01 -14.52 17.18
N ILE A 168 -18.74 -15.30 16.15
CA ILE A 168 -19.35 -16.62 15.94
C ILE A 168 -18.39 -17.77 16.24
N ALA A 169 -17.08 -17.52 16.21
CA ALA A 169 -16.08 -18.55 16.49
C ALA A 169 -14.72 -17.96 16.88
N GLU A 170 -13.85 -18.84 17.34
CA GLU A 170 -12.45 -18.60 17.64
C GLU A 170 -11.63 -19.81 17.16
N THR A 171 -10.44 -19.58 16.60
CA THR A 171 -9.54 -20.65 16.17
C THR A 171 -8.07 -20.29 16.40
N THR A 172 -7.28 -21.25 16.86
CA THR A 172 -5.82 -21.14 16.99
C THR A 172 -5.09 -21.80 15.81
N SER A 173 -5.83 -22.23 14.80
CA SER A 173 -5.30 -22.93 13.64
C SER A 173 -4.42 -22.01 12.77
N THR A 174 -3.23 -22.47 12.41
CA THR A 174 -2.34 -21.80 11.46
C THR A 174 -2.79 -21.99 10.01
N TYR A 175 -3.68 -22.95 9.73
CA TYR A 175 -4.27 -23.15 8.40
C TYR A 175 -5.17 -22.00 7.95
N SER A 176 -5.48 -21.05 8.84
CA SER A 176 -6.11 -19.77 8.51
C SER A 176 -7.41 -19.91 7.72
N THR A 177 -8.27 -20.81 8.21
CA THR A 177 -9.53 -21.14 7.58
C THR A 177 -10.62 -21.45 8.60
N TYR A 178 -11.88 -21.17 8.24
CA TYR A 178 -13.05 -21.45 9.06
C TYR A 178 -14.26 -21.80 8.19
N LEU A 179 -15.01 -22.84 8.55
CA LEU A 179 -16.26 -23.22 7.89
C LEU A 179 -17.45 -22.77 8.74
N ASP A 180 -18.21 -21.81 8.23
CA ASP A 180 -19.48 -21.38 8.82
C ASP A 180 -20.63 -22.25 8.29
N GLU A 181 -21.07 -23.20 9.10
CA GLU A 181 -22.17 -24.12 8.80
C GLU A 181 -22.97 -24.41 10.10
N PRO A 182 -24.31 -24.32 10.09
CA PRO A 182 -25.16 -23.94 8.96
C PRO A 182 -25.35 -22.43 8.83
N VAL A 183 -25.53 -21.97 7.60
CA VAL A 183 -26.06 -20.63 7.27
C VAL A 183 -27.30 -20.74 6.38
N ALA A 184 -28.17 -19.74 6.40
CA ALA A 184 -29.35 -19.72 5.55
C ALA A 184 -28.98 -19.39 4.10
N ASN A 185 -29.66 -20.02 3.14
CA ASN A 185 -29.55 -19.61 1.74
C ASN A 185 -30.34 -18.31 1.51
N GLU A 186 -29.98 -17.58 0.45
CA GLU A 186 -30.58 -16.30 0.04
C GLU A 186 -30.37 -15.15 1.06
N VAL A 187 -29.39 -15.31 1.96
CA VAL A 187 -28.99 -14.27 2.92
C VAL A 187 -27.55 -13.87 2.62
N THR A 188 -27.31 -12.57 2.43
CA THR A 188 -25.96 -12.02 2.30
C THR A 188 -25.35 -11.86 3.69
N TYR A 189 -24.29 -12.62 3.94
CA TYR A 189 -23.50 -12.52 5.17
C TYR A 189 -22.25 -11.68 4.94
N LEU A 190 -21.88 -10.90 5.96
CA LEU A 190 -20.65 -10.13 6.02
C LEU A 190 -19.72 -10.77 7.07
N TYR A 191 -18.44 -10.90 6.76
CA TYR A 191 -17.45 -11.52 7.62
C TYR A 191 -16.26 -10.61 7.84
N VAL A 192 -15.72 -10.69 9.06
CA VAL A 192 -14.46 -10.06 9.48
C VAL A 192 -13.72 -11.03 10.39
N VAL A 193 -12.41 -11.11 10.26
CA VAL A 193 -11.54 -11.90 11.14
C VAL A 193 -10.64 -10.96 11.93
N GLY A 194 -10.59 -11.11 13.25
CA GLY A 194 -9.64 -10.42 14.13
C GLY A 194 -8.48 -11.34 14.49
N ALA A 195 -7.27 -11.01 14.07
CA ALA A 195 -6.04 -11.64 14.52
C ALA A 195 -5.63 -11.06 15.87
N VAL A 196 -5.37 -11.90 16.87
CA VAL A 196 -5.03 -11.45 18.23
C VAL A 196 -3.61 -11.87 18.59
N SER A 197 -2.80 -10.90 19.01
CA SER A 197 -1.44 -11.13 19.52
C SER A 197 -1.21 -10.27 20.75
N GLN A 198 -0.85 -10.88 21.89
CA GLN A 198 -0.57 -10.17 23.15
C GLN A 198 -1.67 -9.19 23.61
N GLY A 199 -2.94 -9.47 23.26
CA GLY A 199 -4.06 -8.58 23.58
C GLY A 199 -4.19 -7.36 22.66
N ILE A 200 -3.55 -7.37 21.50
CA ILE A 200 -3.75 -6.40 20.41
C ILE A 200 -4.51 -7.11 19.29
N TRP A 201 -5.49 -6.41 18.73
CA TRP A 201 -6.29 -6.91 17.61
C TRP A 201 -5.85 -6.24 16.32
N GLN A 202 -5.72 -7.03 15.26
CA GLN A 202 -5.68 -6.56 13.88
C GLN A 202 -6.87 -7.17 13.15
N TYR A 203 -7.71 -6.33 12.55
CA TYR A 203 -8.92 -6.80 11.86
C TYR A 203 -8.72 -6.85 10.35
N SER A 204 -9.31 -7.85 9.73
CA SER A 204 -9.36 -7.97 8.28
C SER A 204 -10.27 -6.93 7.63
N ASN A 205 -10.21 -6.87 6.30
CA ASN A 205 -11.26 -6.24 5.51
C ASN A 205 -12.61 -6.96 5.72
N VAL A 206 -13.70 -6.26 5.44
CA VAL A 206 -15.04 -6.88 5.37
C VAL A 206 -15.18 -7.62 4.03
N THR A 207 -15.57 -8.89 4.06
CA THR A 207 -15.94 -9.67 2.86
C THR A 207 -17.39 -10.13 2.94
N SER A 208 -18.07 -10.25 1.81
CA SER A 208 -19.44 -10.77 1.74
C SER A 208 -19.53 -12.14 1.08
N SER A 209 -20.58 -12.89 1.39
CA SER A 209 -20.92 -14.14 0.72
C SER A 209 -22.44 -14.37 0.71
N HIS A 210 -22.96 -14.94 -0.38
CA HIS A 210 -24.40 -15.18 -0.57
C HIS A 210 -24.67 -16.65 -0.97
N PRO A 211 -24.89 -17.55 0.00
CA PRO A 211 -25.20 -18.95 -0.29
C PRO A 211 -26.54 -19.08 -1.02
N THR A 212 -26.56 -19.71 -2.18
CA THR A 212 -27.80 -19.97 -2.95
C THR A 212 -28.28 -21.40 -2.70
N ALA A 213 -29.59 -21.59 -2.60
CA ALA A 213 -30.17 -22.92 -2.49
C ALA A 213 -29.87 -23.79 -3.73
N LEU A 214 -29.75 -25.10 -3.53
CA LEU A 214 -29.70 -26.04 -4.65
C LEU A 214 -30.95 -25.90 -5.51
N ARG A 215 -30.76 -25.68 -6.81
CA ARG A 215 -31.85 -25.67 -7.78
C ARG A 215 -32.43 -27.08 -7.90
N VAL A 216 -33.65 -27.28 -7.43
CA VAL A 216 -34.40 -28.52 -7.64
C VAL A 216 -34.83 -28.56 -9.10
N ILE A 217 -34.35 -29.55 -9.85
CA ILE A 217 -34.80 -29.80 -11.23
C ILE A 217 -36.24 -30.35 -11.14
N ALA A 218 -37.19 -29.69 -11.81
CA ALA A 218 -38.57 -30.19 -11.88
C ALA A 218 -38.62 -31.49 -12.70
N ASN A 219 -39.42 -32.46 -12.25
CA ASN A 219 -39.72 -33.69 -12.98
C ASN A 219 -40.68 -33.40 -14.14
N TYR A 220 -40.36 -33.85 -15.33
CA TYR A 220 -41.18 -33.79 -16.53
C TYR A 220 -41.68 -35.20 -16.85
N ALA A 221 -42.96 -35.34 -17.20
CA ALA A 221 -43.53 -36.64 -17.53
C ALA A 221 -42.93 -37.22 -18.83
N PRO A 222 -42.89 -38.55 -18.98
CA PRO A 222 -42.46 -39.21 -20.20
C PRO A 222 -43.44 -38.95 -21.36
N ALA A 223 -43.04 -39.28 -22.59
CA ALA A 223 -43.87 -39.12 -23.79
C ALA A 223 -43.72 -40.32 -24.74
N ILE A 224 -44.85 -40.97 -25.08
CA ILE A 224 -44.95 -42.06 -26.07
C ILE A 224 -44.97 -41.46 -27.48
N TYR A 225 -44.18 -42.02 -28.40
CA TYR A 225 -44.07 -41.54 -29.78
C TYR A 225 -44.23 -42.64 -30.84
N SER A 226 -44.31 -43.91 -30.46
CA SER A 226 -44.63 -45.00 -31.40
C SER A 226 -46.07 -44.92 -31.91
N LYS A 227 -46.33 -45.51 -33.08
CA LYS A 227 -47.67 -45.65 -33.67
C LYS A 227 -48.11 -47.12 -33.66
N PRO A 228 -49.32 -47.43 -33.17
CA PRO A 228 -49.77 -48.82 -33.01
C PRO A 228 -50.14 -49.49 -34.32
N ILE A 229 -49.91 -50.82 -34.37
CA ILE A 229 -50.38 -51.69 -35.43
C ILE A 229 -51.85 -52.05 -35.11
N THR A 230 -52.77 -51.71 -36.01
CA THR A 230 -54.22 -51.81 -35.73
C THR A 230 -54.88 -53.02 -36.38
N THR A 231 -54.09 -53.94 -36.94
CA THR A 231 -54.57 -55.16 -37.61
C THR A 231 -53.79 -56.39 -37.15
N ALA A 232 -54.48 -57.52 -37.04
CA ALA A 232 -53.89 -58.83 -36.78
C ALA A 232 -54.67 -59.93 -37.52
N THR A 233 -54.13 -61.14 -37.56
CA THR A 233 -54.77 -62.29 -38.21
C THR A 233 -54.95 -63.40 -37.19
N THR A 234 -56.09 -64.08 -37.23
CA THR A 234 -56.38 -65.19 -36.32
C THR A 234 -55.30 -66.28 -36.41
N GLY A 235 -54.76 -66.68 -35.26
CA GLY A 235 -53.70 -67.68 -35.14
C GLY A 235 -52.27 -67.18 -35.41
N ILE A 236 -52.08 -65.92 -35.82
CA ILE A 236 -50.77 -65.32 -36.10
C ILE A 236 -50.33 -64.41 -34.93
N ILE A 237 -49.06 -64.46 -34.57
CA ILE A 237 -48.50 -63.62 -33.50
C ILE A 237 -48.50 -62.15 -33.90
N TYR A 238 -49.02 -61.30 -33.02
CA TYR A 238 -49.01 -59.85 -33.07
C TYR A 238 -47.91 -59.33 -32.14
N ASN A 239 -47.04 -58.47 -32.66
CA ASN A 239 -45.99 -57.79 -31.91
C ASN A 239 -46.07 -56.28 -32.15
N TYR A 240 -45.98 -55.48 -31.10
CA TYR A 240 -45.92 -54.03 -31.21
C TYR A 240 -45.05 -53.44 -30.12
N ASP A 241 -44.07 -52.62 -30.51
CA ASP A 241 -43.13 -51.98 -29.60
C ASP A 241 -43.60 -50.57 -29.20
N VAL A 242 -43.90 -50.36 -27.92
CA VAL A 242 -44.32 -49.07 -27.37
C VAL A 242 -43.07 -48.26 -27.02
N ASN A 243 -42.74 -47.29 -27.87
CA ASN A 243 -41.56 -46.45 -27.68
C ASN A 243 -41.92 -45.12 -27.00
N ALA A 244 -41.18 -44.79 -25.93
CA ALA A 244 -41.33 -43.55 -25.18
C ALA A 244 -39.97 -42.92 -24.82
N THR A 245 -39.97 -41.63 -24.47
CA THR A 245 -38.80 -40.89 -23.99
C THR A 245 -39.10 -40.12 -22.70
N ASP A 246 -38.07 -39.86 -21.89
CA ASP A 246 -38.17 -39.04 -20.69
C ASP A 246 -37.22 -37.83 -20.77
N PRO A 247 -37.71 -36.58 -20.63
CA PRO A 247 -36.86 -35.39 -20.69
C PRO A 247 -35.80 -35.30 -19.57
N ASN A 248 -36.01 -36.00 -18.45
CA ASN A 248 -35.06 -36.10 -17.34
C ASN A 248 -34.15 -37.34 -17.45
N GLY A 249 -34.26 -38.14 -18.52
CA GLY A 249 -33.50 -39.37 -18.74
C GLY A 249 -33.81 -40.47 -17.72
N ASN A 250 -34.98 -40.43 -17.08
CA ASN A 250 -35.40 -41.43 -16.10
C ASN A 250 -35.71 -42.78 -16.76
N ALA A 251 -35.46 -43.87 -16.03
CA ALA A 251 -35.78 -45.20 -16.50
C ALA A 251 -37.30 -45.39 -16.59
N LEU A 252 -37.77 -45.93 -17.72
CA LEU A 252 -39.20 -46.07 -18.00
C LEU A 252 -39.71 -47.47 -17.66
N THR A 253 -40.94 -47.54 -17.16
CA THR A 253 -41.66 -48.79 -16.92
C THR A 253 -42.95 -48.80 -17.73
N TYR A 254 -43.17 -49.87 -18.49
CA TYR A 254 -44.33 -50.03 -19.37
C TYR A 254 -45.38 -50.98 -18.77
N SER A 255 -46.66 -50.70 -19.02
CA SER A 255 -47.76 -51.55 -18.56
C SER A 255 -48.98 -51.47 -19.47
N LEU A 256 -49.84 -52.49 -19.38
CA LEU A 256 -51.13 -52.55 -20.08
C LEU A 256 -52.26 -52.33 -19.08
N SER A 257 -53.12 -51.35 -19.36
CA SER A 257 -54.31 -51.07 -18.56
C SER A 257 -55.52 -51.91 -19.01
N THR A 258 -55.54 -52.39 -20.26
CA THR A 258 -56.54 -53.36 -20.76
C THR A 258 -55.92 -54.75 -20.91
N THR A 259 -56.66 -55.79 -20.51
CA THR A 259 -56.18 -57.18 -20.56
C THR A 259 -57.05 -58.00 -21.51
N HIS A 260 -56.45 -58.39 -22.64
CA HIS A 260 -57.01 -59.41 -23.51
C HIS A 260 -56.31 -60.75 -23.25
N SER A 261 -57.05 -61.86 -23.37
CA SER A 261 -56.48 -63.18 -23.12
C SER A 261 -55.27 -63.44 -24.01
N GLY A 262 -54.13 -63.76 -23.39
CA GLY A 262 -52.86 -64.01 -24.06
C GLY A 262 -52.09 -62.78 -24.51
N MET A 263 -52.54 -61.55 -24.20
CA MET A 263 -51.83 -60.30 -24.50
C MET A 263 -50.96 -59.90 -23.30
N GLY A 264 -49.67 -59.66 -23.54
CA GLY A 264 -48.73 -59.18 -22.53
C GLY A 264 -47.86 -58.05 -23.06
N ILE A 265 -47.29 -57.25 -22.16
CA ILE A 265 -46.27 -56.24 -22.47
C ILE A 265 -45.03 -56.49 -21.59
N ASP A 266 -43.85 -56.40 -22.18
CA ASP A 266 -42.60 -56.40 -21.45
C ASP A 266 -42.40 -55.05 -20.76
N GLN A 267 -42.24 -55.08 -19.43
CA GLN A 267 -42.21 -53.87 -18.60
C GLN A 267 -40.98 -52.98 -18.83
N THR A 268 -39.95 -53.50 -19.49
CA THR A 268 -38.67 -52.81 -19.71
C THR A 268 -38.49 -52.35 -21.14
N THR A 269 -38.93 -53.16 -22.11
CA THR A 269 -38.77 -52.87 -23.53
C THR A 269 -39.99 -52.19 -24.14
N GLY A 270 -41.18 -52.36 -23.56
CA GLY A 270 -42.43 -51.85 -24.15
C GLY A 270 -43.02 -52.77 -25.22
N LEU A 271 -42.42 -53.94 -25.48
CA LEU A 271 -42.90 -54.90 -26.48
C LEU A 271 -44.18 -55.59 -26.03
N ILE A 272 -45.27 -55.34 -26.75
CA ILE A 272 -46.53 -56.08 -26.66
C ILE A 272 -46.42 -57.34 -27.52
N THR A 273 -46.82 -58.48 -26.96
CA THR A 273 -46.92 -59.76 -27.67
C THR A 273 -48.30 -60.39 -27.44
N TRP A 274 -48.95 -60.84 -28.51
CA TRP A 274 -50.29 -61.42 -28.47
C TRP A 274 -50.51 -62.41 -29.61
N THR A 275 -51.39 -63.41 -29.46
CA THR A 275 -51.81 -64.29 -30.57
C THR A 275 -53.32 -64.46 -30.55
N PRO A 276 -54.08 -63.66 -31.32
CA PRO A 276 -55.53 -63.71 -31.32
C PRO A 276 -56.06 -65.07 -31.79
N GLN A 277 -57.00 -65.63 -31.03
CA GLN A 277 -57.64 -66.91 -31.38
C GLN A 277 -58.98 -66.73 -32.11
N GLU A 278 -59.55 -65.53 -32.07
CA GLU A 278 -60.84 -65.20 -32.67
C GLU A 278 -60.75 -63.90 -33.47
N THR A 279 -61.54 -63.80 -34.53
CA THR A 279 -61.70 -62.57 -35.31
C THR A 279 -62.53 -61.56 -34.51
N GLY A 280 -62.19 -60.27 -34.54
CA GLY A 280 -62.89 -59.28 -33.74
C GLY A 280 -62.16 -57.94 -33.65
N SER A 281 -62.61 -57.09 -32.73
CA SER A 281 -62.05 -55.77 -32.45
C SER A 281 -61.68 -55.68 -30.97
N TYR A 282 -60.43 -55.26 -30.67
CA TYR A 282 -59.84 -55.35 -29.33
C TYR A 282 -59.18 -54.01 -28.92
N ASP A 283 -59.61 -53.40 -27.81
CA ASP A 283 -59.13 -52.08 -27.35
C ASP A 283 -57.93 -52.18 -26.39
N VAL A 284 -56.80 -51.62 -26.80
CA VAL A 284 -55.53 -51.66 -26.08
C VAL A 284 -55.21 -50.29 -25.48
N ILE A 285 -54.93 -50.25 -24.18
CA ILE A 285 -54.45 -49.05 -23.47
C ILE A 285 -53.10 -49.38 -22.83
N THR A 286 -52.06 -48.65 -23.20
CA THR A 286 -50.70 -48.77 -22.67
C THR A 286 -50.35 -47.53 -21.86
N GLU A 287 -49.66 -47.71 -20.73
CA GLU A 287 -49.15 -46.64 -19.88
C GLU A 287 -47.64 -46.79 -19.72
N VAL A 288 -46.91 -45.67 -19.78
CA VAL A 288 -45.49 -45.58 -19.44
C VAL A 288 -45.30 -44.65 -18.24
N SER A 289 -44.45 -45.04 -17.29
CA SER A 289 -44.14 -44.26 -16.08
C SER A 289 -42.64 -44.06 -15.90
N ASP A 290 -42.25 -42.89 -15.39
CA ASP A 290 -40.88 -42.52 -15.01
C ASP A 290 -40.50 -42.96 -13.57
N GLY A 291 -41.43 -43.52 -12.80
CA GLY A 291 -41.23 -43.87 -11.39
C GLY A 291 -41.02 -42.67 -10.44
N LYS A 292 -41.16 -41.44 -10.93
CA LYS A 292 -41.04 -40.15 -10.22
C LYS A 292 -42.35 -39.35 -10.19
N GLY A 293 -43.41 -39.91 -10.77
CA GLY A 293 -44.78 -39.38 -10.71
C GLY A 293 -45.27 -38.82 -12.04
N GLY A 294 -44.47 -38.89 -13.11
CA GLY A 294 -44.89 -38.62 -14.48
C GLY A 294 -45.33 -39.91 -15.18
N THR A 295 -46.42 -39.81 -15.95
CA THR A 295 -46.92 -40.90 -16.80
C THR A 295 -47.43 -40.35 -18.13
N ASP A 296 -47.44 -41.22 -19.14
CA ASP A 296 -48.12 -40.98 -20.42
C ASP A 296 -48.85 -42.24 -20.89
N THR A 297 -49.90 -42.06 -21.69
CA THR A 297 -50.81 -43.15 -22.09
C THR A 297 -51.12 -43.11 -23.58
N GLN A 298 -51.25 -44.29 -24.18
CA GLN A 298 -51.65 -44.46 -25.57
C GLN A 298 -52.78 -45.49 -25.68
N SER A 299 -53.82 -45.15 -26.43
CA SER A 299 -55.01 -46.00 -26.62
C SER A 299 -55.27 -46.26 -28.11
N PHE A 300 -55.55 -47.51 -28.48
CA PHE A 300 -55.82 -47.91 -29.87
C PHE A 300 -56.65 -49.20 -29.96
N THR A 301 -57.13 -49.55 -31.15
CA THR A 301 -57.96 -50.74 -31.39
C THR A 301 -57.31 -51.64 -32.45
N ILE A 302 -57.24 -52.95 -32.18
CA ILE A 302 -56.74 -53.97 -33.10
C ILE A 302 -57.90 -54.74 -33.73
N ILE A 303 -57.94 -54.82 -35.07
CA ILE A 303 -58.92 -55.57 -35.88
C ILE A 303 -58.31 -56.91 -36.31
N VAL A 304 -58.97 -58.04 -36.00
CA VAL A 304 -58.49 -59.39 -36.30
C VAL A 304 -59.28 -60.05 -37.43
N GLU A 305 -58.60 -60.47 -38.51
CA GLU A 305 -59.18 -61.07 -39.73
C GLU A 305 -58.92 -62.60 -39.87
N PRO A 306 -59.72 -63.35 -40.68
CA PRO A 306 -59.56 -64.80 -40.89
C PRO A 306 -58.51 -65.18 -41.96
N ILE A 307 -58.00 -66.42 -41.91
CA ILE A 307 -57.02 -67.00 -42.86
C ILE A 307 -57.70 -67.60 -44.12
N SER A 308 -57.10 -67.51 -45.33
CA SER A 308 -57.65 -67.93 -46.66
C SER A 308 -56.83 -69.08 -47.33
N LEU A 309 -57.39 -69.90 -48.26
CA LEU A 309 -56.78 -71.15 -48.85
C LEU A 309 -56.85 -71.28 -50.41
N ASP A 310 -55.91 -72.01 -51.05
CA ASP A 310 -55.26 -71.72 -52.35
C ASP A 310 -54.95 -72.95 -53.31
N ASN A 311 -54.70 -72.73 -54.62
CA ASN A 311 -54.41 -73.72 -55.71
C ASN A 311 -52.93 -74.13 -55.82
N CYS A 312 -52.05 -73.51 -55.05
CA CYS A 312 -50.85 -74.16 -54.56
C CYS A 312 -51.27 -74.81 -53.22
N PRO A 313 -51.50 -76.14 -53.13
CA PRO A 313 -52.24 -76.72 -52.00
C PRO A 313 -51.58 -76.55 -50.61
N ASP A 314 -50.34 -76.06 -50.59
CA ASP A 314 -49.49 -75.83 -49.41
C ASP A 314 -48.95 -74.38 -49.32
N ASP A 315 -49.43 -73.46 -50.16
CA ASP A 315 -49.10 -72.02 -50.19
C ASP A 315 -50.46 -71.29 -50.16
N PRO A 316 -50.75 -70.31 -49.28
CA PRO A 316 -52.10 -69.73 -49.15
C PRO A 316 -52.36 -68.48 -50.02
N ASP A 317 -51.35 -67.94 -50.71
CA ASP A 317 -51.39 -66.62 -51.33
C ASP A 317 -51.35 -66.63 -52.87
N LYS A 318 -51.25 -67.81 -53.52
CA LYS A 318 -50.97 -67.97 -54.95
C LYS A 318 -51.76 -69.09 -55.66
N ILE A 319 -52.78 -68.67 -56.40
CA ILE A 319 -53.75 -69.58 -57.03
C ILE A 319 -53.24 -70.27 -58.32
N ASN A 320 -52.00 -69.98 -58.76
CA ASN A 320 -51.30 -70.61 -59.90
C ASN A 320 -49.77 -70.42 -59.78
N ALA A 321 -48.97 -71.37 -60.32
CA ALA A 321 -47.51 -71.28 -60.38
C ALA A 321 -47.04 -70.20 -61.37
N GLY A 322 -46.17 -69.27 -60.96
CA GLY A 322 -45.52 -68.32 -61.86
C GLY A 322 -44.02 -68.55 -62.04
N ILE A 323 -43.24 -67.50 -62.34
CA ILE A 323 -41.80 -67.59 -62.71
C ILE A 323 -40.95 -68.23 -61.60
N CYS A 324 -41.30 -67.97 -60.34
CA CYS A 324 -40.70 -68.51 -59.12
C CYS A 324 -41.31 -69.85 -58.66
N GLY A 325 -42.32 -70.38 -59.37
CA GLY A 325 -43.04 -71.61 -59.00
C GLY A 325 -44.21 -71.41 -58.03
N CYS A 326 -44.54 -72.48 -57.30
CA CYS A 326 -45.56 -72.54 -56.23
C CYS A 326 -44.87 -72.38 -54.86
N GLY A 327 -45.46 -71.67 -53.89
CA GLY A 327 -44.86 -71.47 -52.55
C GLY A 327 -44.04 -70.19 -52.38
N ILE A 328 -43.78 -69.47 -53.48
CA ILE A 328 -42.88 -68.32 -53.53
C ILE A 328 -43.56 -67.26 -54.40
N ALA A 329 -43.81 -66.07 -53.88
CA ALA A 329 -44.45 -64.99 -54.61
C ALA A 329 -43.58 -64.51 -55.80
N ASP A 330 -44.16 -64.18 -56.97
CA ASP A 330 -43.40 -63.64 -58.13
C ASP A 330 -43.28 -62.12 -57.95
N ILE A 331 -42.82 -61.74 -56.77
CA ILE A 331 -42.64 -60.35 -56.43
C ILE A 331 -41.25 -59.99 -56.94
N ASP A 332 -41.18 -58.83 -57.56
CA ASP A 332 -39.97 -58.12 -57.90
C ASP A 332 -40.07 -56.88 -57.00
N THR A 333 -39.54 -57.00 -55.78
CA THR A 333 -39.83 -56.08 -54.67
C THR A 333 -39.23 -54.71 -54.92
N ASP A 334 -38.14 -54.63 -55.67
CA ASP A 334 -37.45 -53.39 -56.00
C ASP A 334 -37.66 -52.91 -57.45
N ALA A 335 -38.33 -53.73 -58.28
CA ALA A 335 -38.73 -53.43 -59.65
C ALA A 335 -37.56 -53.27 -60.64
N ASP A 336 -36.46 -54.00 -60.46
CA ASP A 336 -35.32 -54.00 -61.40
C ASP A 336 -35.51 -54.90 -62.62
N GLY A 337 -36.55 -55.73 -62.60
CA GLY A 337 -36.93 -56.65 -63.66
C GLY A 337 -36.54 -58.10 -63.42
N ILE A 338 -35.93 -58.45 -62.28
CA ILE A 338 -35.70 -59.83 -61.84
C ILE A 338 -36.58 -60.13 -60.62
N ALA A 339 -37.30 -61.26 -60.65
CA ALA A 339 -38.13 -61.64 -59.52
C ALA A 339 -37.27 -62.09 -58.33
N ASP A 340 -37.67 -61.74 -57.11
CA ASP A 340 -36.97 -61.94 -55.84
C ASP A 340 -36.38 -63.35 -55.65
N CYS A 341 -37.01 -64.38 -56.23
CA CYS A 341 -36.57 -65.78 -56.14
C CYS A 341 -35.34 -66.12 -56.99
N LEU A 342 -35.03 -65.28 -57.99
CA LEU A 342 -33.88 -65.38 -58.87
C LEU A 342 -32.92 -64.20 -58.68
N ASP A 343 -33.26 -63.30 -57.76
CA ASP A 343 -32.46 -62.15 -57.37
C ASP A 343 -31.69 -62.45 -56.08
N GLN A 344 -30.37 -62.24 -56.09
CA GLN A 344 -29.56 -62.41 -54.87
C GLN A 344 -29.58 -61.14 -53.99
N CYS A 345 -30.18 -60.05 -54.49
CA CYS A 345 -30.46 -58.80 -53.83
C CYS A 345 -31.91 -58.32 -54.03
N PRO A 346 -32.92 -59.06 -53.54
CA PRO A 346 -34.34 -58.84 -53.84
C PRO A 346 -34.96 -57.49 -53.46
N ASN A 347 -34.21 -56.57 -52.85
CA ASN A 347 -34.71 -55.27 -52.39
C ASN A 347 -33.83 -54.09 -52.85
N ASP A 348 -32.83 -54.32 -53.69
CA ASP A 348 -31.93 -53.31 -54.23
C ASP A 348 -32.04 -53.23 -55.76
N ALA A 349 -32.84 -52.28 -56.24
CA ALA A 349 -33.14 -52.15 -57.67
C ALA A 349 -31.93 -51.88 -58.57
N ASN A 350 -30.76 -51.62 -57.99
CA ASN A 350 -29.53 -51.33 -58.71
C ASN A 350 -28.58 -52.53 -58.78
N LYS A 351 -28.89 -53.64 -58.09
CA LYS A 351 -28.03 -54.83 -58.01
C LYS A 351 -28.85 -56.11 -58.01
N THR A 352 -28.45 -57.07 -58.85
CA THR A 352 -29.00 -58.43 -58.86
C THR A 352 -28.08 -59.46 -58.17
N GLU A 353 -26.85 -59.06 -57.82
CA GLU A 353 -25.88 -59.83 -57.03
C GLU A 353 -25.25 -58.96 -55.92
N PRO A 354 -24.91 -59.52 -54.74
CA PRO A 354 -24.53 -58.73 -53.55
C PRO A 354 -23.27 -57.87 -53.69
N GLY A 355 -22.38 -58.14 -54.63
CA GLY A 355 -21.11 -57.41 -54.71
C GLY A 355 -20.26 -57.54 -53.44
N ALA A 356 -19.36 -56.59 -53.19
CA ALA A 356 -18.46 -56.60 -52.02
C ALA A 356 -19.14 -56.01 -50.77
N CYS A 357 -20.05 -55.05 -50.97
CA CYS A 357 -20.81 -54.37 -49.92
C CYS A 357 -22.11 -55.05 -49.50
N GLY A 358 -22.48 -56.15 -50.16
CA GLY A 358 -23.81 -56.71 -50.06
C GLY A 358 -24.87 -55.89 -50.81
N CYS A 359 -26.11 -56.35 -50.67
CA CYS A 359 -27.29 -55.73 -51.27
C CYS A 359 -27.71 -54.47 -50.50
N GLY A 360 -28.24 -53.47 -51.21
CA GLY A 360 -28.75 -52.20 -50.66
C GLY A 360 -27.68 -51.15 -50.39
N ASN A 361 -26.40 -51.51 -50.57
CA ASN A 361 -25.25 -50.63 -50.35
C ASN A 361 -24.46 -50.48 -51.65
N SER A 362 -24.06 -49.28 -52.02
CA SER A 362 -23.29 -49.05 -53.24
C SER A 362 -21.86 -49.63 -53.13
N ASP A 363 -21.38 -50.35 -54.14
CA ASP A 363 -19.95 -50.72 -54.28
C ASP A 363 -19.11 -49.57 -54.85
N ILE A 364 -19.47 -48.32 -54.51
CA ILE A 364 -18.66 -47.16 -54.91
C ILE A 364 -17.46 -47.12 -53.98
N ASP A 365 -16.30 -46.93 -54.60
CA ASP A 365 -15.04 -46.61 -53.96
C ASP A 365 -14.81 -45.11 -54.24
N THR A 366 -15.08 -44.28 -53.25
CA THR A 366 -15.14 -42.82 -53.38
C THR A 366 -13.74 -42.22 -53.59
N ASP A 367 -12.71 -42.78 -52.97
CA ASP A 367 -11.34 -42.26 -53.03
C ASP A 367 -10.38 -43.09 -53.89
N GLY A 368 -10.78 -44.30 -54.29
CA GLY A 368 -10.12 -45.12 -55.29
C GLY A 368 -8.98 -45.99 -54.74
N ASP A 369 -8.92 -46.27 -53.43
CA ASP A 369 -7.83 -47.06 -52.84
C ASP A 369 -8.06 -48.58 -52.82
N GLY A 370 -9.24 -49.02 -53.28
CA GLY A 370 -9.55 -50.39 -53.65
C GLY A 370 -10.79 -50.97 -52.97
N PRO A 371 -10.89 -50.98 -51.62
CA PRO A 371 -12.11 -51.38 -50.92
C PRO A 371 -13.24 -50.36 -51.15
N PRO A 372 -14.45 -50.80 -51.52
CA PRO A 372 -15.58 -49.88 -51.59
C PRO A 372 -16.00 -49.36 -50.21
N ASP A 373 -16.59 -48.16 -50.19
CA ASP A 373 -16.86 -47.33 -49.00
C ASP A 373 -17.50 -48.07 -47.81
N CYS A 374 -18.30 -49.09 -48.09
CA CYS A 374 -19.05 -49.86 -47.10
C CYS A 374 -18.17 -50.78 -46.22
N ILE A 375 -17.00 -51.18 -46.71
CA ILE A 375 -16.06 -52.08 -46.04
C ILE A 375 -14.69 -51.42 -45.88
N ASP A 376 -14.57 -50.17 -46.30
CA ASP A 376 -13.44 -49.33 -46.05
C ASP A 376 -13.56 -48.68 -44.66
N GLY A 377 -12.51 -48.82 -43.85
CA GLY A 377 -12.44 -48.14 -42.56
C GLY A 377 -12.24 -46.63 -42.68
N CYS A 378 -11.82 -46.13 -43.85
CA CYS A 378 -11.65 -44.72 -44.16
C CYS A 378 -12.15 -44.35 -45.57
N PRO A 379 -13.49 -44.36 -45.82
CA PRO A 379 -14.13 -44.27 -47.15
C PRO A 379 -13.88 -43.00 -47.99
N SER A 380 -12.98 -42.14 -47.58
CA SER A 380 -12.67 -40.86 -48.23
C SER A 380 -11.18 -40.50 -48.15
N ASP A 381 -10.35 -41.36 -47.57
CA ASP A 381 -8.90 -41.21 -47.51
C ASP A 381 -8.21 -42.30 -48.35
N GLY A 382 -7.97 -41.99 -49.63
CA GLY A 382 -7.41 -42.97 -50.56
C GLY A 382 -5.94 -43.38 -50.32
N ASN A 383 -5.36 -43.04 -49.17
CA ASN A 383 -4.07 -43.57 -48.72
C ASN A 383 -4.21 -44.61 -47.60
N LYS A 384 -5.42 -44.81 -47.04
CA LYS A 384 -5.66 -45.68 -45.88
C LYS A 384 -6.97 -46.41 -46.04
N THR A 385 -6.94 -47.73 -45.91
CA THR A 385 -8.16 -48.55 -45.84
C THR A 385 -8.65 -48.81 -44.40
N SER A 386 -8.02 -48.17 -43.41
CA SER A 386 -8.30 -48.36 -41.97
C SER A 386 -7.84 -47.15 -41.16
N PRO A 387 -8.55 -46.73 -40.09
CA PRO A 387 -8.26 -45.50 -39.36
C PRO A 387 -6.84 -45.37 -38.79
N GLY A 388 -6.09 -46.45 -38.56
CA GLY A 388 -4.75 -46.33 -37.96
C GLY A 388 -4.78 -45.66 -36.57
N ALA A 389 -3.67 -45.04 -36.16
CA ALA A 389 -3.55 -44.37 -34.86
C ALA A 389 -4.12 -42.94 -34.90
N CYS A 390 -3.91 -42.24 -36.01
CA CYS A 390 -4.34 -40.86 -36.25
C CYS A 390 -5.79 -40.72 -36.72
N GLY A 391 -6.48 -41.83 -37.00
CA GLY A 391 -7.73 -41.79 -37.73
C GLY A 391 -7.53 -41.64 -39.25
N CYS A 392 -8.66 -41.49 -39.94
CA CYS A 392 -8.72 -41.28 -41.38
C CYS A 392 -8.38 -39.83 -41.77
N GLY A 393 -7.73 -39.63 -42.91
CA GLY A 393 -7.39 -38.33 -43.48
C GLY A 393 -6.12 -37.69 -42.90
N LEU A 394 -5.48 -38.34 -41.93
CA LEU A 394 -4.26 -37.88 -41.27
C LEU A 394 -3.19 -38.96 -41.35
N SER A 395 -1.96 -38.62 -41.75
CA SER A 395 -0.87 -39.59 -41.87
C SER A 395 -0.44 -40.12 -40.50
N ASP A 396 -0.20 -41.44 -40.39
CA ASP A 396 0.44 -42.05 -39.20
C ASP A 396 1.98 -41.91 -39.26
N THR A 397 2.48 -40.83 -39.85
CA THR A 397 3.92 -40.56 -39.88
C THR A 397 4.40 -40.25 -38.47
N ASP A 398 5.56 -40.80 -38.13
CA ASP A 398 6.30 -40.54 -36.90
C ASP A 398 7.64 -39.95 -37.36
N SER A 399 7.73 -38.62 -37.31
CA SER A 399 8.80 -37.84 -37.94
C SER A 399 10.12 -37.91 -37.16
N ASP A 400 10.09 -38.12 -35.85
CA ASP A 400 11.29 -38.26 -35.00
C ASP A 400 11.58 -39.70 -34.56
N GLY A 401 10.65 -40.62 -34.74
CA GLY A 401 10.83 -42.05 -34.52
C GLY A 401 10.72 -42.47 -33.06
N ASP A 402 10.02 -41.70 -32.22
CA ASP A 402 9.85 -41.99 -30.79
C ASP A 402 8.79 -43.07 -30.49
N GLY A 403 8.03 -43.45 -31.52
CA GLY A 403 6.95 -44.43 -31.46
C GLY A 403 5.55 -43.82 -31.38
N THR A 404 5.43 -42.50 -31.34
CA THR A 404 4.18 -41.74 -31.38
C THR A 404 4.03 -41.07 -32.73
N SER A 405 2.92 -41.35 -33.43
CA SER A 405 2.64 -40.69 -34.70
C SER A 405 2.39 -39.19 -34.49
N ASP A 406 2.88 -38.35 -35.40
CA ASP A 406 2.88 -36.87 -35.37
C ASP A 406 1.53 -36.24 -34.99
N CYS A 407 0.42 -36.89 -35.33
CA CYS A 407 -0.94 -36.42 -35.03
C CYS A 407 -1.35 -36.56 -33.55
N LEU A 408 -0.69 -37.46 -32.82
CA LEU A 408 -0.86 -37.74 -31.39
C LEU A 408 0.34 -37.26 -30.59
N ASP A 409 1.37 -36.77 -31.27
CA ASP A 409 2.57 -36.21 -30.70
C ASP A 409 2.46 -34.68 -30.60
N ASN A 410 2.57 -34.13 -29.40
CA ASN A 410 2.56 -32.67 -29.24
C ASN A 410 3.97 -32.06 -29.42
N CYS A 411 4.98 -32.89 -29.65
CA CYS A 411 6.34 -32.55 -30.03
C CYS A 411 6.83 -33.42 -31.22
N PRO A 412 6.22 -33.32 -32.42
CA PRO A 412 6.45 -34.26 -33.54
C PRO A 412 7.86 -34.33 -34.14
N ASN A 413 8.82 -33.59 -33.60
CA ASN A 413 10.21 -33.57 -34.08
C ASN A 413 11.22 -33.76 -32.93
N ASP A 414 10.76 -34.04 -31.70
CA ASP A 414 11.60 -34.30 -30.54
C ASP A 414 11.52 -35.76 -30.12
N PRO A 415 12.52 -36.59 -30.47
CA PRO A 415 12.48 -38.04 -30.22
C PRO A 415 12.53 -38.43 -28.74
N ASN A 416 12.63 -37.46 -27.81
CA ASN A 416 12.67 -37.71 -26.38
C ASN A 416 11.39 -37.27 -25.66
N LYS A 417 10.44 -36.62 -26.34
CA LYS A 417 9.23 -36.08 -25.72
C LYS A 417 8.03 -36.22 -26.66
N THR A 418 6.94 -36.77 -26.15
CA THR A 418 5.63 -36.81 -26.83
C THR A 418 4.71 -35.64 -26.45
N ALA A 419 5.14 -34.83 -25.47
CA ALA A 419 4.43 -33.66 -24.99
C ALA A 419 5.40 -32.54 -24.59
N PRO A 420 5.05 -31.27 -24.84
CA PRO A 420 5.86 -30.14 -24.41
C PRO A 420 6.06 -30.21 -22.90
N GLY A 421 7.33 -30.30 -22.49
CA GLY A 421 7.71 -30.11 -21.09
C GLY A 421 7.62 -28.64 -20.69
N ASP A 422 8.16 -28.31 -19.52
CA ASP A 422 8.23 -26.94 -19.02
C ASP A 422 9.08 -26.04 -19.94
N CYS A 423 10.12 -26.61 -20.59
CA CYS A 423 10.93 -25.96 -21.62
C CYS A 423 10.38 -26.10 -23.05
N GLY A 424 9.23 -26.75 -23.22
CA GLY A 424 8.68 -27.08 -24.54
C GLY A 424 9.33 -28.33 -25.16
N CYS A 425 9.33 -28.37 -26.50
CA CYS A 425 9.88 -29.45 -27.32
C CYS A 425 11.29 -29.13 -27.80
N GLY A 426 12.17 -30.13 -27.87
CA GLY A 426 13.54 -30.04 -28.35
C GLY A 426 14.56 -29.60 -27.29
N GLU A 427 14.07 -29.14 -26.13
CA GLU A 427 14.88 -28.67 -25.01
C GLU A 427 14.67 -29.56 -23.79
N THR A 428 15.73 -29.89 -23.05
CA THR A 428 15.63 -30.74 -21.87
C THR A 428 15.14 -29.94 -20.65
N ASP A 429 14.21 -30.48 -19.87
CA ASP A 429 13.74 -29.87 -18.61
C ASP A 429 14.72 -30.12 -17.45
N ILE A 430 16.01 -29.88 -17.69
CA ILE A 430 17.05 -30.01 -16.67
C ILE A 430 16.95 -28.80 -15.74
N ASP A 431 16.98 -29.08 -14.44
CA ASP A 431 17.09 -28.11 -13.36
C ASP A 431 18.46 -28.35 -12.71
N THR A 432 19.43 -27.48 -13.03
CA THR A 432 20.84 -27.67 -12.69
C THR A 432 21.12 -27.48 -11.20
N ASP A 433 20.41 -26.57 -10.52
CA ASP A 433 20.62 -26.26 -9.11
C ASP A 433 19.55 -26.81 -8.16
N GLY A 434 18.42 -27.27 -8.69
CA GLY A 434 17.38 -27.98 -7.97
C GLY A 434 16.38 -27.08 -7.26
N ASP A 435 16.21 -25.83 -7.67
CA ASP A 435 15.28 -24.88 -7.06
C ASP A 435 13.81 -25.05 -7.52
N GLY A 436 13.60 -25.91 -8.51
CA GLY A 436 12.30 -26.24 -9.07
C GLY A 436 11.94 -25.48 -10.34
N ALA A 437 12.79 -24.57 -10.83
CA ALA A 437 12.70 -24.00 -12.18
C ALA A 437 13.73 -24.69 -13.11
N PRO A 438 13.29 -25.28 -14.25
CA PRO A 438 14.24 -25.81 -15.21
C PRO A 438 15.06 -24.67 -15.86
N ASP A 439 16.31 -24.95 -16.22
CA ASP A 439 17.33 -23.99 -16.68
C ASP A 439 16.84 -23.04 -17.79
N CYS A 440 15.89 -23.48 -18.62
CA CYS A 440 15.32 -22.69 -19.71
C CYS A 440 14.38 -21.55 -19.23
N MET A 441 13.82 -21.71 -18.02
CA MET A 441 12.91 -20.77 -17.36
C MET A 441 13.55 -20.15 -16.12
N ASP A 442 14.80 -20.48 -15.84
CA ASP A 442 15.59 -19.93 -14.76
C ASP A 442 16.57 -18.89 -15.31
N ALA A 443 16.46 -17.65 -14.84
CA ALA A 443 17.40 -16.58 -15.21
C ALA A 443 18.68 -16.62 -14.36
N CYS A 444 18.73 -17.49 -13.35
CA CYS A 444 19.88 -17.83 -12.54
C CYS A 444 20.09 -19.37 -12.41
N PRO A 445 20.37 -20.12 -13.50
CA PRO A 445 20.43 -21.61 -13.55
C PRO A 445 21.43 -22.35 -12.65
N SER A 446 22.07 -21.65 -11.72
CA SER A 446 23.09 -22.19 -10.81
C SER A 446 22.96 -21.63 -9.40
N ASP A 447 21.98 -20.78 -9.13
CA ASP A 447 21.67 -20.25 -7.81
C ASP A 447 20.37 -20.87 -7.26
N PRO A 448 20.46 -21.88 -6.37
CA PRO A 448 19.30 -22.64 -5.91
C PRO A 448 18.32 -21.84 -5.02
N ASN A 449 18.58 -20.55 -4.79
CA ASN A 449 17.73 -19.67 -3.99
C ASN A 449 17.02 -18.61 -4.83
N LYS A 450 17.29 -18.52 -6.14
CA LYS A 450 16.78 -17.48 -7.01
C LYS A 450 16.52 -18.00 -8.41
N ILE A 451 15.29 -17.80 -8.88
CA ILE A 451 14.92 -17.98 -10.29
C ILE A 451 15.10 -16.70 -11.14
N ASP A 452 15.23 -15.55 -10.49
CA ASP A 452 15.42 -14.23 -11.13
C ASP A 452 16.61 -13.51 -10.48
N PRO A 453 17.50 -12.87 -11.27
CA PRO A 453 18.64 -12.14 -10.75
C PRO A 453 18.29 -11.09 -9.69
N GLY A 454 17.10 -10.50 -9.72
CA GLY A 454 16.74 -9.42 -8.80
C GLY A 454 17.66 -8.20 -8.93
N ALA A 455 17.76 -7.40 -7.88
CA ALA A 455 18.55 -6.16 -7.88
C ALA A 455 20.05 -6.43 -7.70
N CYS A 456 20.40 -7.47 -6.93
CA CYS A 456 21.78 -7.83 -6.63
C CYS A 456 22.40 -8.81 -7.63
N GLY A 457 21.61 -9.34 -8.56
CA GLY A 457 22.02 -10.41 -9.46
C GLY A 457 21.94 -11.80 -8.82
N CYS A 458 22.31 -12.81 -9.61
CA CYS A 458 22.38 -14.20 -9.15
C CYS A 458 23.52 -14.42 -8.14
N GLY A 459 23.32 -15.28 -7.17
CA GLY A 459 24.28 -15.68 -6.14
C GLY A 459 24.42 -14.69 -4.99
N VAL A 460 23.65 -13.59 -4.98
CA VAL A 460 23.72 -12.54 -3.97
C VAL A 460 22.31 -12.22 -3.47
N SER A 461 22.11 -12.27 -2.16
CA SER A 461 20.79 -12.04 -1.54
C SER A 461 20.29 -10.60 -1.77
N ASP A 462 19.01 -10.43 -2.12
CA ASP A 462 18.33 -9.12 -2.15
C ASP A 462 17.76 -8.72 -0.78
N ILE A 463 18.43 -9.15 0.30
CA ILE A 463 18.03 -8.72 1.66
C ILE A 463 18.27 -7.22 1.76
N ASP A 464 17.29 -6.54 2.33
CA ASP A 464 17.31 -5.16 2.76
C ASP A 464 17.24 -5.20 4.29
N SER A 465 18.39 -5.06 4.94
CA SER A 465 18.57 -5.30 6.36
C SER A 465 17.94 -4.22 7.24
N ASP A 466 17.83 -2.98 6.74
CA ASP A 466 17.26 -1.85 7.47
C ASP A 466 15.87 -1.40 6.97
N GLY A 467 15.45 -1.87 5.80
CA GLY A 467 14.11 -1.70 5.26
C GLY A 467 13.87 -0.37 4.56
N ASP A 468 14.92 0.30 4.05
CA ASP A 468 14.79 1.58 3.35
C ASP A 468 14.43 1.48 1.86
N GLY A 469 14.38 0.24 1.35
CA GLY A 469 14.02 -0.07 -0.03
C GLY A 469 15.22 -0.26 -0.96
N VAL A 470 16.47 -0.16 -0.49
CA VAL A 470 17.67 -0.50 -1.25
C VAL A 470 18.34 -1.75 -0.64
N PRO A 471 18.48 -2.85 -1.41
CA PRO A 471 19.11 -4.06 -0.89
C PRO A 471 20.57 -3.85 -0.48
N ASP A 472 21.03 -4.59 0.53
CA ASP A 472 22.36 -4.46 1.16
C ASP A 472 23.52 -4.45 0.15
N CYS A 473 23.38 -5.18 -0.97
CA CYS A 473 24.41 -5.25 -2.01
C CYS A 473 24.61 -3.93 -2.76
N SER A 474 23.61 -3.06 -2.75
CA SER A 474 23.54 -1.78 -3.46
C SER A 474 23.44 -0.59 -2.51
N ASP A 475 23.40 -0.84 -1.20
CA ASP A 475 23.34 0.18 -0.17
C ASP A 475 24.74 0.49 0.38
N GLY A 476 25.08 1.78 0.43
CA GLY A 476 26.30 2.28 1.05
C GLY A 476 26.26 2.25 2.58
N CYS A 477 25.09 2.12 3.19
CA CYS A 477 24.89 1.94 4.63
C CYS A 477 23.80 0.90 4.97
N PRO A 478 24.06 -0.40 4.76
CA PRO A 478 23.05 -1.48 4.87
C PRO A 478 22.32 -1.65 6.22
N ASP A 479 22.67 -0.87 7.24
CA ASP A 479 22.07 -0.92 8.58
C ASP A 479 21.59 0.47 9.06
N ASP A 480 21.40 1.43 8.16
CA ASP A 480 20.90 2.78 8.44
C ASP A 480 19.79 3.22 7.48
N PRO A 481 18.51 3.07 7.89
CA PRO A 481 17.38 3.23 6.98
C PRO A 481 17.09 4.68 6.56
N ASN A 482 17.90 5.62 7.05
CA ASN A 482 17.78 7.04 6.70
C ASN A 482 18.86 7.47 5.71
N LYS A 483 19.77 6.57 5.27
CA LYS A 483 20.96 7.00 4.55
C LYS A 483 21.54 5.96 3.58
N LEU A 484 21.18 6.07 2.31
CA LEU A 484 21.68 5.21 1.22
C LEU A 484 23.20 5.27 0.91
N THR A 485 23.91 6.27 1.42
CA THR A 485 25.35 6.43 1.18
C THR A 485 26.05 6.94 2.42
N GLN A 486 27.28 6.52 2.66
CA GLN A 486 28.04 6.86 3.86
C GLN A 486 28.15 8.36 4.16
N GLY A 487 28.06 9.25 3.18
CA GLY A 487 28.17 10.71 3.37
C GLY A 487 29.48 11.13 4.04
N ALA A 488 29.54 12.36 4.56
CA ALA A 488 30.74 12.91 5.21
C ALA A 488 30.83 12.54 6.70
N CYS A 489 29.68 12.35 7.35
CA CYS A 489 29.58 11.95 8.76
C CYS A 489 29.58 10.42 8.98
N GLY A 490 29.65 9.62 7.92
CA GLY A 490 29.46 8.18 8.04
C GLY A 490 27.98 7.77 8.10
N CYS A 491 27.73 6.47 8.20
CA CYS A 491 26.39 5.95 8.42
C CYS A 491 25.92 6.22 9.86
N ARG A 492 24.61 6.31 10.06
CA ARG A 492 23.88 6.58 11.33
C ARG A 492 23.99 7.98 11.89
N VAL A 493 24.70 8.87 11.19
CA VAL A 493 24.87 10.27 11.55
C VAL A 493 24.45 11.14 10.38
N THR A 494 23.56 12.09 10.66
CA THR A 494 23.04 13.02 9.65
C THR A 494 24.14 13.97 9.18
N ASP A 495 24.25 14.19 7.87
CA ASP A 495 25.08 15.26 7.30
C ASP A 495 24.38 16.63 7.38
N ALA A 496 23.73 16.91 8.51
CA ALA A 496 23.10 18.20 8.76
C ALA A 496 24.21 19.27 8.86
N ASP A 497 23.93 20.44 8.29
CA ASP A 497 24.78 21.62 8.31
C ASP A 497 23.90 22.75 8.85
N SER A 498 23.99 22.96 10.17
CA SER A 498 23.05 23.78 10.94
C SER A 498 23.17 25.28 10.65
N ASP A 499 24.34 25.76 10.23
CA ASP A 499 24.58 27.16 9.89
C ASP A 499 24.84 27.44 8.40
N GLY A 500 24.99 26.38 7.59
CA GLY A 500 25.04 26.44 6.13
C GLY A 500 26.41 26.84 5.58
N ASP A 501 27.50 26.58 6.30
CA ASP A 501 28.86 26.96 5.89
C ASP A 501 29.53 25.96 4.95
N GLY A 502 28.89 24.80 4.75
CA GLY A 502 29.36 23.70 3.90
C GLY A 502 30.07 22.58 4.66
N THR A 503 30.24 22.70 5.98
CA THR A 503 30.81 21.67 6.85
C THR A 503 29.70 21.03 7.69
N PRO A 504 29.45 19.73 7.56
CA PRO A 504 28.43 19.07 8.37
C PRO A 504 28.75 19.14 9.86
N ASP A 505 27.73 19.28 10.70
CA ASP A 505 27.80 19.47 12.16
C ASP A 505 28.73 18.46 12.87
N CYS A 506 28.81 17.23 12.35
CA CYS A 506 29.63 16.16 12.92
C CYS A 506 31.15 16.42 12.78
N ASN A 507 31.53 17.22 11.79
CA ASN A 507 32.90 17.58 11.43
C ASN A 507 33.16 19.08 11.65
N ASP A 508 32.22 19.80 12.26
CA ASP A 508 32.29 21.22 12.52
C ASP A 508 32.58 21.50 14.00
N GLY A 509 33.68 22.20 14.27
CA GLY A 509 34.05 22.66 15.61
C GLY A 509 33.18 23.81 16.12
N CYS A 510 32.42 24.46 15.24
CA CYS A 510 31.47 25.53 15.52
C CYS A 510 30.14 25.37 14.74
N PRO A 511 29.30 24.35 15.03
CA PRO A 511 28.08 23.98 14.27
C PRO A 511 26.94 25.00 14.22
N SER A 512 27.18 26.25 14.58
CA SER A 512 26.17 27.33 14.60
C SER A 512 26.77 28.69 14.22
N ASP A 513 28.05 28.74 13.84
CA ASP A 513 28.74 29.93 13.36
C ASP A 513 29.25 29.71 11.94
N GLY A 514 28.41 30.02 10.95
CA GLY A 514 28.74 29.73 9.55
C GLY A 514 29.84 30.60 8.93
N ASN A 515 30.64 31.31 9.74
CA ASN A 515 31.89 31.93 9.31
C ASN A 515 33.13 31.15 9.78
N LYS A 516 32.96 30.09 10.58
CA LYS A 516 34.03 29.34 11.23
C LYS A 516 33.67 27.87 11.32
N VAL A 517 34.56 27.02 10.81
CA VAL A 517 34.52 25.56 11.03
C VAL A 517 35.28 25.11 12.28
N GLU A 518 36.05 26.03 12.89
CA GLU A 518 36.87 25.77 14.08
C GLU A 518 36.84 26.99 15.01
N PRO A 519 36.81 26.80 16.36
CA PRO A 519 36.63 27.90 17.32
C PRO A 519 37.65 29.03 17.25
N GLY A 520 38.85 28.82 16.72
CA GLY A 520 39.87 29.87 16.68
C GLY A 520 40.28 30.36 18.08
N ALA A 521 40.81 31.58 18.17
CA ALA A 521 41.32 32.17 19.42
C ALA A 521 40.23 32.88 20.23
N CYS A 522 39.19 33.38 19.56
CA CYS A 522 38.03 34.05 20.15
C CYS A 522 36.85 33.12 20.43
N GLY A 523 36.93 31.84 20.05
CA GLY A 523 35.82 30.91 20.10
C GLY A 523 34.82 31.10 18.94
N CYS A 524 33.79 30.26 18.92
CA CYS A 524 32.70 30.37 17.94
C CYS A 524 31.83 31.62 18.20
N GLY A 525 31.25 32.18 17.14
CA GLY A 525 30.36 33.34 17.15
C GLY A 525 31.07 34.70 17.26
N LYS A 526 32.41 34.71 17.27
CA LYS A 526 33.23 35.93 17.32
C LYS A 526 34.37 35.86 16.31
N ALA A 527 34.52 36.91 15.50
CA ALA A 527 35.63 37.01 14.57
C ALA A 527 36.98 37.11 15.30
N ASP A 528 38.01 36.42 14.80
CA ASP A 528 39.41 36.60 15.21
C ASP A 528 40.01 37.84 14.52
N THR A 529 39.26 38.94 14.50
CA THR A 529 39.75 40.20 13.94
C THR A 529 40.89 40.70 14.82
N ASP A 530 41.97 41.12 14.17
CA ASP A 530 43.13 41.77 14.78
C ASP A 530 43.22 43.16 14.13
N THR A 531 42.67 44.15 14.80
CA THR A 531 42.42 45.48 14.23
C THR A 531 43.72 46.25 13.98
N ASP A 532 44.74 46.06 14.82
CA ASP A 532 46.02 46.75 14.71
C ASP A 532 47.17 45.89 14.14
N GLY A 533 46.99 44.57 14.08
CA GLY A 533 47.92 43.64 13.46
C GLY A 533 49.09 43.23 14.35
N ASP A 534 48.96 43.32 15.68
CA ASP A 534 50.01 42.93 16.63
C ASP A 534 50.11 41.40 16.84
N GLY A 535 49.15 40.65 16.31
CA GLY A 535 49.06 39.19 16.39
C GLY A 535 48.18 38.67 17.53
N VAL A 536 47.57 39.55 18.33
CA VAL A 536 46.56 39.22 19.34
C VAL A 536 45.18 39.69 18.85
N PRO A 537 44.20 38.79 18.66
CA PRO A 537 42.90 39.21 18.17
C PRO A 537 42.15 40.05 19.22
N ASP A 538 41.34 40.99 18.75
CA ASP A 538 40.63 42.03 19.53
C ASP A 538 39.90 41.49 20.77
N CYS A 539 39.39 40.26 20.70
CA CYS A 539 38.67 39.63 21.81
C CYS A 539 39.56 39.31 23.01
N ASN A 540 40.86 39.13 22.77
CA ASN A 540 41.90 38.80 23.74
C ASN A 540 42.91 39.96 23.89
N ASP A 541 42.70 41.06 23.19
CA ASP A 541 43.51 42.26 23.24
C ASP A 541 42.86 43.33 24.13
N SER A 542 43.60 43.83 25.12
CA SER A 542 43.14 44.90 26.00
C SER A 542 43.47 46.31 25.46
N CYS A 543 44.16 46.39 24.33
CA CYS A 543 44.51 47.59 23.58
C CYS A 543 44.31 47.40 22.05
N PRO A 544 43.09 47.11 21.55
CA PRO A 544 42.84 46.64 20.16
C PRO A 544 43.18 47.60 19.00
N GLU A 545 43.75 48.77 19.29
CA GLU A 545 44.15 49.78 18.29
C GLU A 545 45.65 50.14 18.41
N ASP A 546 46.41 49.52 19.32
CA ASP A 546 47.84 49.76 19.53
C ASP A 546 48.70 48.57 19.06
N PRO A 547 49.28 48.66 17.84
CA PRO A 547 50.02 47.55 17.23
C PRO A 547 51.32 47.16 17.97
N ASN A 548 51.67 47.87 19.04
CA ASN A 548 52.85 47.60 19.84
C ASN A 548 52.51 47.02 21.21
N LYS A 549 51.23 46.90 21.58
CA LYS A 549 50.79 46.47 22.92
C LYS A 549 49.46 45.71 22.89
N ALA A 550 49.50 44.41 23.13
CA ALA A 550 48.29 43.63 23.45
C ALA A 550 47.68 43.87 24.86
N ALA A 551 48.36 44.66 25.70
CA ALA A 551 47.91 44.97 27.06
C ALA A 551 48.39 46.36 27.51
N PRO A 552 47.58 47.10 28.30
CA PRO A 552 47.96 48.42 28.77
C PRO A 552 49.26 48.39 29.56
N GLY A 553 50.26 49.14 29.08
CA GLY A 553 51.48 49.42 29.82
C GLY A 553 51.28 50.49 30.89
N ALA A 554 52.37 51.03 31.43
CA ALA A 554 52.32 52.08 32.46
C ALA A 554 51.70 53.38 31.92
N CYS A 555 51.93 53.69 30.64
CA CYS A 555 51.33 54.79 29.91
C CYS A 555 49.95 54.47 29.31
N GLY A 556 49.40 53.27 29.54
CA GLY A 556 48.20 52.78 28.86
C GLY A 556 48.45 52.32 27.41
N CYS A 557 47.39 52.31 26.60
CA CYS A 557 47.42 51.96 25.18
C CYS A 557 47.72 53.20 24.31
N GLY A 558 48.35 53.01 23.15
CA GLY A 558 48.63 54.03 22.14
C GLY A 558 49.81 54.96 22.46
N VAL A 559 50.47 54.75 23.59
CA VAL A 559 51.60 55.55 24.08
C VAL A 559 52.74 54.63 24.46
N ALA A 560 53.90 54.77 23.82
CA ALA A 560 55.07 53.97 24.14
C ALA A 560 55.54 54.21 25.59
N ASP A 561 55.88 53.15 26.32
CA ASP A 561 56.51 53.24 27.65
C ASP A 561 58.01 53.56 27.52
N THR A 562 58.35 54.51 26.65
CA THR A 562 59.75 54.94 26.45
C THR A 562 60.20 55.71 27.68
N ASP A 563 61.42 55.44 28.12
CA ASP A 563 62.10 56.12 29.22
C ASP A 563 63.38 56.72 28.63
N SER A 564 63.31 58.01 28.30
CA SER A 564 64.33 58.71 27.50
C SER A 564 65.64 58.93 28.25
N ASP A 565 65.61 59.07 29.57
CA ASP A 565 66.80 59.26 30.42
C ASP A 565 67.17 58.03 31.26
N ASN A 566 66.37 56.97 31.17
CA ASN A 566 66.55 55.66 31.82
C ASN A 566 66.57 55.74 33.35
N ASP A 567 65.73 56.60 33.93
CA ASP A 567 65.61 56.77 35.38
C ASP A 567 64.61 55.79 36.02
N GLY A 568 63.85 55.06 35.21
CA GLY A 568 62.86 54.07 35.61
C GLY A 568 61.41 54.57 35.58
N VAL A 569 61.16 55.84 35.24
CA VAL A 569 59.82 56.41 35.05
C VAL A 569 59.60 56.71 33.56
N PRO A 570 58.60 56.08 32.90
CA PRO A 570 58.32 56.35 31.49
C PRO A 570 57.97 57.81 31.23
N ASP A 571 58.38 58.34 30.08
CA ASP A 571 58.25 59.75 29.66
C ASP A 571 56.83 60.34 29.86
N CYS A 572 55.80 59.52 29.72
CA CYS A 572 54.41 59.93 29.88
C CYS A 572 54.02 60.27 31.34
N MET A 573 54.77 59.76 32.31
CA MET A 573 54.61 59.98 33.75
C MET A 573 55.80 60.75 34.34
N ASP A 574 56.81 61.06 33.53
CA ASP A 574 58.02 61.74 33.97
C ASP A 574 57.88 63.27 33.87
N ALA A 575 58.00 63.95 35.01
CA ALA A 575 58.00 65.40 35.12
C ALA A 575 59.40 66.02 34.92
N CYS A 576 60.44 65.20 34.87
CA CYS A 576 61.86 65.53 34.91
C CYS A 576 62.67 64.84 33.80
N PRO A 577 62.42 65.14 32.50
CA PRO A 577 62.87 64.36 31.30
C PRO A 577 64.38 64.32 30.99
N ASN A 578 65.25 64.70 31.93
CA ASN A 578 66.71 64.64 31.79
C ASN A 578 67.37 64.36 33.15
N THR A 579 66.85 63.43 33.91
CA THR A 579 67.42 62.99 35.18
C THR A 579 68.82 62.39 34.97
N PRO A 580 69.84 62.88 35.69
CA PRO A 580 71.19 62.35 35.53
C PRO A 580 71.27 60.85 35.81
N SER A 581 71.87 60.11 34.88
CA SER A 581 71.98 58.64 34.97
C SER A 581 72.66 58.18 36.26
N GLY A 582 71.97 57.29 36.99
CA GLY A 582 72.46 56.68 38.24
C GLY A 582 71.98 57.36 39.53
N GLU A 583 71.21 58.44 39.43
CA GLU A 583 70.55 59.04 40.60
C GLU A 583 69.24 58.31 40.95
N ALA A 584 68.89 58.26 42.23
CA ALA A 584 67.61 57.72 42.67
C ALA A 584 66.51 58.76 42.47
N VAL A 585 65.40 58.35 41.85
CA VAL A 585 64.26 59.21 41.52
C VAL A 585 63.02 58.88 42.35
N ASP A 586 62.10 59.83 42.45
CA ASP A 586 60.77 59.62 43.03
C ASP A 586 59.75 59.17 41.97
N GLY A 587 58.47 59.07 42.35
CA GLY A 587 57.41 58.60 41.45
C GLY A 587 57.09 59.52 40.28
N ASP A 588 57.66 60.74 40.23
CA ASP A 588 57.52 61.69 39.13
C ASP A 588 58.79 61.73 38.23
N GLY A 589 59.75 60.82 38.43
CA GLY A 589 61.02 60.80 37.67
C GLY A 589 62.05 61.84 38.13
N CYS A 590 61.84 62.53 39.26
CA CYS A 590 62.75 63.60 39.66
C CYS A 590 63.81 63.12 40.67
N SER A 591 65.08 63.39 40.39
CA SER A 591 66.16 63.22 41.35
C SER A 591 66.28 64.38 42.34
N SER A 592 66.93 64.12 43.48
CA SER A 592 67.24 65.16 44.46
C SER A 592 68.04 66.34 43.88
N SER A 593 68.90 66.11 42.88
CA SER A 593 69.72 67.17 42.27
C SER A 593 68.89 68.14 41.41
N GLN A 594 67.82 67.65 40.77
CA GLN A 594 66.89 68.48 39.99
C GLN A 594 65.88 69.24 40.85
N ARG A 595 65.61 68.76 42.08
CA ARG A 595 64.76 69.46 43.05
C ARG A 595 65.52 70.46 43.93
N THR A 596 66.82 70.66 43.71
CA THR A 596 67.66 71.60 44.47
C THR A 596 68.19 72.75 43.60
N SER A 597 67.85 73.99 43.97
CA SER A 597 68.44 75.19 43.35
C SER A 597 69.57 75.75 44.21
N LYS A 598 70.75 75.92 43.62
CA LYS A 598 71.95 76.44 44.30
C LYS A 598 72.10 77.94 44.07
N VAL A 599 71.89 78.75 45.11
CA VAL A 599 72.10 80.21 45.06
C VAL A 599 73.45 80.55 45.69
N ILE A 600 74.35 81.16 44.92
CA ILE A 600 75.69 81.58 45.38
C ILE A 600 75.62 83.04 45.86
N GLY A 601 75.87 83.26 47.15
CA GLY A 601 75.97 84.59 47.74
C GLY A 601 77.30 85.29 47.41
N PRO A 602 77.36 86.63 47.54
CA PRO A 602 78.51 87.44 47.11
C PRO A 602 79.82 87.19 47.87
N GLU A 603 79.81 86.44 48.97
CA GLU A 603 81.02 86.04 49.73
C GLU A 603 81.26 84.52 49.75
N GLY A 604 80.65 83.77 48.84
CA GLY A 604 80.89 82.33 48.71
C GLY A 604 80.10 81.44 49.67
N GLY A 605 79.18 82.00 50.46
CA GLY A 605 78.16 81.23 51.17
C GLY A 605 77.14 80.63 50.20
N VAL A 606 76.94 79.31 50.27
CA VAL A 606 75.94 78.60 49.48
C VAL A 606 74.70 78.37 50.34
N VAL A 607 73.54 78.79 49.87
CA VAL A 607 72.25 78.38 50.44
C VAL A 607 71.64 77.37 49.46
N GLU A 608 71.47 76.14 49.91
CA GLU A 608 70.76 75.10 49.17
C GLU A 608 69.30 75.13 49.59
N VAL A 609 68.40 75.31 48.62
CA VAL A 609 66.96 75.24 48.83
C VAL A 609 66.44 74.04 48.06
N THR A 610 65.87 73.09 48.78
CA THR A 610 65.24 71.89 48.22
C THR A 610 63.74 71.96 48.49
N ASP A 611 62.92 71.89 47.43
CA ASP A 611 61.48 71.69 47.55
C ASP A 611 61.14 70.28 47.04
N PRO A 612 60.76 69.34 47.94
CA PRO A 612 60.47 67.97 47.55
C PRO A 612 59.23 67.83 46.65
N ASN A 613 58.42 68.87 46.45
CA ASN A 613 57.16 68.77 45.71
C ASN A 613 57.10 69.64 44.43
N ASN A 614 58.11 70.48 44.12
CA ASN A 614 58.05 71.37 42.95
C ASN A 614 59.45 71.86 42.50
N PRO A 615 59.78 71.89 41.20
CA PRO A 615 60.98 72.59 40.72
C PRO A 615 60.98 74.09 41.09
N VAL A 616 62.00 74.53 41.83
CA VAL A 616 62.13 75.92 42.28
C VAL A 616 62.66 76.82 41.14
N TYR A 617 61.79 77.20 40.20
CA TYR A 617 62.09 78.27 39.25
C TYR A 617 61.84 79.65 39.89
N GLY A 618 62.89 80.46 40.06
CA GLY A 618 62.75 81.92 40.24
C GLY A 618 62.93 82.51 41.65
N LEU A 619 63.79 81.94 42.50
CA LEU A 619 64.11 82.56 43.79
C LEU A 619 65.06 83.77 43.61
N ALA A 620 64.51 84.99 43.59
CA ALA A 620 65.28 86.23 43.63
C ALA A 620 65.43 86.72 45.08
N ILE A 621 66.63 86.67 45.64
CA ILE A 621 66.94 87.19 46.98
C ILE A 621 67.37 88.65 46.88
N HIS A 622 66.60 89.57 47.48
CA HIS A 622 66.92 90.99 47.58
C HIS A 622 67.69 91.26 48.88
N PHE A 623 68.92 91.78 48.80
CA PHE A 623 69.68 92.25 49.95
C PHE A 623 69.38 93.75 50.18
N SER A 624 68.86 94.14 51.36
CA SER A 624 68.75 95.56 51.73
C SER A 624 69.97 95.98 52.54
N GLU A 625 70.67 97.02 52.06
CA GLU A 625 71.89 97.53 52.66
C GLU A 625 71.71 98.09 54.09
N ASN A 626 72.79 97.97 54.86
CA ASN A 626 73.15 98.74 56.06
C ASN A 626 72.37 98.46 57.36
N THR A 627 72.85 97.51 58.15
CA THR A 627 73.40 97.76 59.50
C THR A 627 74.12 96.53 60.02
N VAL A 628 75.25 96.74 60.68
CA VAL A 628 76.10 95.70 61.28
C VAL A 628 75.36 95.09 62.47
N SER A 629 74.82 93.87 62.33
CA SER A 629 74.48 92.99 63.44
C SER A 629 74.65 91.53 62.99
N GLU A 630 75.06 90.65 63.92
CA GLU A 630 75.46 89.25 63.71
C GLU A 630 74.37 88.30 63.18
N PHE A 631 73.26 88.79 62.61
CA PHE A 631 72.17 87.94 62.12
C PHE A 631 71.60 88.46 60.79
N ILE A 632 71.57 87.59 59.78
CA ILE A 632 70.83 87.80 58.53
C ILE A 632 69.41 87.28 58.73
N THR A 633 68.41 88.15 58.67
CA THR A 633 67.00 87.76 58.70
C THR A 633 66.54 87.48 57.27
N VAL A 634 66.40 86.20 56.90
CA VAL A 634 65.76 85.81 55.64
C VAL A 634 64.28 85.54 55.91
N THR A 635 63.39 86.30 55.26
CA THR A 635 61.94 86.01 55.30
C THR A 635 61.63 85.09 54.13
N ILE A 636 61.35 83.82 54.40
CA ILE A 636 60.92 82.86 53.38
C ILE A 636 59.40 82.72 53.44
N SER A 637 58.72 83.02 52.33
CA SER A 637 57.28 82.83 52.17
C SER A 637 57.00 81.36 51.82
N GLY A 638 57.14 80.45 52.79
CA GLY A 638 56.88 79.03 52.58
C GLY A 638 57.48 78.13 53.67
N SER A 639 57.02 76.88 53.71
CA SER A 639 57.53 75.85 54.62
C SER A 639 58.89 75.37 54.14
N VAL A 640 59.98 75.77 54.80
CA VAL A 640 61.33 75.27 54.51
C VAL A 640 61.85 74.49 55.71
N ASN A 641 62.27 73.25 55.47
CA ASN A 641 63.05 72.50 56.45
C ASN A 641 64.51 72.98 56.38
N LEU A 642 64.96 73.70 57.39
CA LEU A 642 66.37 74.02 57.58
C LEU A 642 67.05 72.85 58.29
N ILE A 643 68.00 72.18 57.63
CA ILE A 643 68.97 71.31 58.31
C ILE A 643 70.22 72.18 58.54
N VAL A 644 70.58 72.38 59.81
CA VAL A 644 71.79 73.13 60.22
C VAL A 644 72.97 72.18 60.33
#